data_AF-A0A944BPG9-F1
#
_entry.id   AF-A0A944BPG9-F1
#
_cell.length_a   1.000
_cell.length_b   1.000
_cell.length_c   1.000
_cell.angle_alpha   90.00
_cell.angle_beta   90.00
_cell.angle_gamma   90.00
#
_symmetry.space_group_name_H-M   'P 1'
#
loop_
_entity.id
_entity.type
_entity.pdbx_description
1 polymer ?
#
loop_
_entity_poly.entity_id
_entity_poly.type
_entity_poly.pdbx_seq_one_letter_code
_entity_poly.pdbx_strand_id
1 'polypeptide(L)'
;YGCSDDSTSGHALRCEVGTTICGHSCCDATCCDGVCIDTTSSMGNCGACGVACDTDEVCVESSCKPMTDACGDSKVWCRTTCVDTMSDDDNCGTCGNACGALESCVGGKCKPECLDSWVYCENDNKCANLTTDAEHCGACGHVCGGNMYCANGACVCPAGTSNCDGDESNGCETPSLQCGQVGQCADESKVCGDVCCDATCCNGAVCVDLTSNPLHCGDCATPCETTQRCEGGVCVDDIAGCDKESDTPCFGTCADLKTSVDHCGGCGIACSTDEECVDGECQDAGVTECDRVGYKACYGTCTNIYSDVNHCGDCRVVCGEKERCRLGKCEPDPAAFCTTTEKYCFGSCFDVLSDVERCGSCTTKCREGEVCIDGLCLEDCGEKERCGNGCFDLKRDIDNCGACGVGCLAGEACVDGACVCSEGYFDCDGKAENGCESTTACSCKPGEKRKCWRGSEETRNKGICRDGEQTCDATGAFWGSCTGGVYPSLVSCDVAGNLNGKDNDCDGVVDTVCRSTCDLEAGEKSYIGCEYWTAYLYNLYSDNHTVVMSNPSDTLTTKVYIYNKSGFENATQAPLYTLSIEPKGVVVQQINPKGKNMCISTSQMPMAYRIRADHPITAYQFNSWAAASTNSNDASLLIPSLSLGKEYIVMTYESQTGGEQDAAHTSYFTVVATEPGKTHVTVKTTAPIVKSGHFNNLGGPELYAGPNFEAMKAGDTRVFELDRFDVLTLNAPPQRVEQTGTTVNASKNVAVFGGSRSSHIPDQSVGCCRDHLEEQLFPLHSWGSHYYAARTYSKGSSGDFYRILAQKDGTKVTIVPAVVDPSTFTLNAGEFKQFEARDGFEIKANHPISVGQFMPSNYYAKTSNGDPSFLLTVPVEQYRKDYAFSVPESYSENYVTFIAPKSSEVRLDGNVVEMTDFTDIGKTGYAYGYRELKSGTHRVVATEPIGLYGYGSKGISSYGYPIGLDLKVINLN
;
A
#
# COMPACT_ATOMS: atom_id res chain seq x y z
N TYR A 1 46.01 9.82 44.36
CA TYR A 1 46.59 11.17 44.18
C TYR A 1 47.17 11.21 42.77
N GLY A 2 46.74 12.05 41.83
CA GLY A 2 45.58 12.93 41.73
C GLY A 2 45.66 13.58 40.35
N CYS A 3 44.58 13.56 39.55
CA CYS A 3 44.62 14.07 38.18
C CYS A 3 44.52 15.60 38.16
N SER A 4 45.20 16.23 37.20
CA SER A 4 44.87 17.57 36.71
C SER A 4 45.02 17.59 35.20
N ASP A 5 43.95 17.93 34.49
CA ASP A 5 44.04 18.30 33.08
C ASP A 5 44.91 19.56 32.94
N ASP A 6 45.78 19.57 31.93
CA ASP A 6 46.18 20.82 31.28
C ASP A 6 46.00 20.65 29.77
N SER A 7 45.00 21.33 29.25
CA SER A 7 44.54 21.20 27.87
C SER A 7 45.40 22.00 26.90
N THR A 8 46.69 21.67 26.74
CA THR A 8 47.48 22.07 25.57
C THR A 8 48.67 21.12 25.29
N SER A 9 48.83 20.75 24.00
CA SER A 9 49.89 19.89 23.42
C SER A 9 49.83 18.39 23.79
N GLY A 10 49.93 17.52 22.78
CA GLY A 10 49.53 16.11 22.85
C GLY A 10 50.45 15.21 23.69
N HIS A 11 49.85 14.17 24.29
CA HIS A 11 50.55 13.23 25.17
C HIS A 11 51.43 12.24 24.40
N ALA A 12 52.72 12.22 24.76
CA ALA A 12 53.53 11.01 24.80
C ALA A 12 53.81 10.69 26.28
N LEU A 13 53.32 9.54 26.77
CA LEU A 13 53.53 9.09 28.14
C LEU A 13 54.91 8.44 28.30
N ARG A 14 55.57 8.67 29.45
CA ARG A 14 56.76 7.94 29.91
C ARG A 14 56.47 7.27 31.24
N CYS A 15 56.94 6.03 31.42
CA CYS A 15 56.91 5.31 32.69
C CYS A 15 58.30 5.26 33.36
N GLU A 16 58.32 5.05 34.67
CA GLU A 16 59.54 4.91 35.48
C GLU A 16 60.08 3.47 35.58
N VAL A 17 61.22 3.34 36.24
CA VAL A 17 62.18 2.22 36.16
C VAL A 17 61.67 0.93 36.80
N GLY A 18 61.61 -0.16 36.02
CA GLY A 18 61.39 -1.50 36.57
C GLY A 18 61.16 -2.65 35.56
N THR A 19 60.79 -2.37 34.31
CA THR A 19 60.32 -3.38 33.35
C THR A 19 61.17 -3.48 32.07
N THR A 20 61.29 -4.69 31.53
CA THR A 20 62.00 -5.01 30.28
C THR A 20 61.09 -4.83 29.06
N ILE A 21 61.67 -4.50 27.90
CA ILE A 21 60.96 -3.93 26.75
C ILE A 21 60.75 -4.96 25.62
N CYS A 22 59.51 -5.25 25.23
CA CYS A 22 59.13 -5.48 23.81
C CYS A 22 58.66 -4.12 23.23
N GLY A 23 58.87 -3.89 21.93
CA GLY A 23 58.89 -2.54 21.35
C GLY A 23 57.54 -1.78 21.34
N HIS A 24 57.45 -0.73 22.17
CA HIS A 24 56.55 0.43 22.03
C HIS A 24 55.03 0.33 22.33
N SER A 25 54.51 -0.79 22.85
CA SER A 25 53.20 -0.78 23.54
C SER A 25 53.17 -1.81 24.67
N CYS A 26 52.27 -1.62 25.64
CA CYS A 26 51.86 -2.69 26.54
C CYS A 26 51.16 -3.78 25.72
N CYS A 27 51.43 -5.04 26.03
CA CYS A 27 50.76 -6.19 25.45
C CYS A 27 50.15 -7.01 26.58
N ASP A 28 48.85 -7.29 26.49
CA ASP A 28 48.15 -8.22 27.38
C ASP A 28 48.34 -9.69 26.95
N ALA A 29 49.24 -9.94 25.99
CA ALA A 29 49.54 -11.23 25.36
C ALA A 29 51.05 -11.54 25.39
N THR A 30 51.43 -12.77 25.02
CA THR A 30 52.82 -13.26 25.16
C THR A 30 53.73 -12.74 24.04
N CYS A 31 54.92 -12.22 24.36
CA CYS A 31 55.88 -11.75 23.34
C CYS A 31 56.69 -12.92 22.77
N CYS A 32 56.49 -13.24 21.49
CA CYS A 32 57.19 -14.28 20.73
C CYS A 32 58.04 -13.64 19.63
N ASP A 33 59.36 -13.79 19.70
CA ASP A 33 60.35 -13.20 18.77
C ASP A 33 60.13 -11.70 18.45
N GLY A 34 59.67 -10.94 19.45
CA GLY A 34 59.44 -9.50 19.35
C GLY A 34 58.05 -9.10 18.84
N VAL A 35 57.17 -10.07 18.54
CA VAL A 35 55.76 -9.86 18.18
C VAL A 35 54.89 -10.32 19.34
N CYS A 36 53.87 -9.54 19.71
CA CYS A 36 52.90 -9.98 20.72
C CYS A 36 51.90 -10.95 20.08
N ILE A 37 51.85 -12.17 20.58
CA ILE A 37 51.00 -13.26 20.08
C ILE A 37 50.11 -13.73 21.22
N ASP A 38 48.82 -13.85 20.94
CA ASP A 38 47.87 -14.48 21.84
C ASP A 38 48.09 -16.00 21.88
N THR A 39 48.79 -16.46 22.90
CA THR A 39 49.06 -17.89 23.15
C THR A 39 47.85 -18.63 23.71
N THR A 40 46.68 -17.99 23.88
CA THR A 40 45.43 -18.67 24.23
C THR A 40 44.66 -19.19 23.01
N SER A 41 44.92 -18.63 21.83
CA SER A 41 44.19 -18.90 20.57
C SER A 41 45.09 -19.14 19.33
N SER A 42 46.38 -18.78 19.36
CA SER A 42 47.28 -18.92 18.21
C SER A 42 47.61 -20.38 17.89
N MET A 43 47.14 -20.88 16.74
CA MET A 43 47.47 -22.22 16.23
C MET A 43 48.97 -22.50 16.05
N GLY A 44 49.81 -21.46 15.91
CA GLY A 44 51.27 -21.60 15.77
C GLY A 44 52.07 -21.37 17.07
N ASN A 45 51.39 -20.95 18.15
CA ASN A 45 52.01 -20.57 19.42
C ASN A 45 51.08 -20.93 20.61
N CYS A 46 50.49 -22.12 20.60
CA CYS A 46 49.50 -22.49 21.58
C CYS A 46 50.12 -22.79 22.95
N GLY A 47 49.77 -22.00 23.96
CA GLY A 47 50.32 -22.05 25.31
C GLY A 47 51.77 -21.57 25.44
N ALA A 48 52.58 -21.66 24.39
CA ALA A 48 53.91 -21.07 24.32
C ALA A 48 54.34 -20.77 22.87
N CYS A 49 55.31 -19.87 22.73
CA CYS A 49 55.88 -19.51 21.43
C CYS A 49 56.45 -20.72 20.69
N GLY A 50 56.12 -20.85 19.39
CA GLY A 50 56.57 -21.93 18.52
C GLY A 50 55.89 -23.29 18.75
N VAL A 51 54.89 -23.38 19.64
CA VAL A 51 54.06 -24.58 19.80
C VAL A 51 52.93 -24.52 18.78
N ALA A 52 53.11 -25.19 17.65
CA ALA A 52 52.03 -25.37 16.67
C ALA A 52 51.14 -26.55 17.05
N CYS A 53 49.83 -26.41 16.90
CA CYS A 53 48.89 -27.52 17.00
C CYS A 53 48.93 -28.38 15.72
N ASP A 54 48.60 -29.67 15.84
CA ASP A 54 48.54 -30.57 14.69
C ASP A 54 47.34 -30.25 13.77
N THR A 55 47.30 -30.86 12.57
CA THR A 55 46.37 -30.48 11.50
C THR A 55 44.87 -30.66 11.81
N ASP A 56 44.56 -31.46 12.82
CA ASP A 56 43.23 -31.82 13.33
C ASP A 56 42.99 -31.30 14.77
N GLU A 57 43.82 -30.36 15.23
CA GLU A 57 43.72 -29.68 16.52
C GLU A 57 43.55 -28.15 16.35
N VAL A 58 43.07 -27.50 17.41
CA VAL A 58 42.98 -26.04 17.52
C VAL A 58 43.40 -25.59 18.92
N CYS A 59 43.97 -24.39 19.03
CA CYS A 59 44.34 -23.80 20.29
C CYS A 59 43.13 -23.22 21.04
N VAL A 60 42.82 -23.79 22.20
CA VAL A 60 41.75 -23.31 23.09
C VAL A 60 42.29 -23.27 24.52
N GLU A 61 42.21 -22.10 25.17
CA GLU A 61 42.69 -21.89 26.55
C GLU A 61 44.16 -22.31 26.71
N SER A 62 45.01 -21.93 25.76
CA SER A 62 46.45 -22.24 25.77
C SER A 62 46.80 -23.73 25.73
N SER A 63 45.88 -24.58 25.25
CA SER A 63 46.14 -26.00 24.95
C SER A 63 45.66 -26.34 23.55
N CYS A 64 46.44 -27.11 22.80
CA CYS A 64 45.94 -27.76 21.59
C CYS A 64 44.93 -28.83 22.02
N LYS A 65 43.71 -28.73 21.49
CA LYS A 65 42.62 -29.70 21.70
C LYS A 65 42.21 -30.24 20.33
N PRO A 66 41.81 -31.52 20.20
CA PRO A 66 41.17 -32.02 18.99
C PRO A 66 40.01 -31.12 18.57
N MET A 67 39.81 -30.91 17.27
CA MET A 67 38.72 -30.05 16.77
C MET A 67 37.31 -30.50 17.21
N THR A 68 37.15 -31.76 17.64
CA THR A 68 35.91 -32.28 18.26
C THR A 68 35.68 -31.81 19.69
N ASP A 69 36.74 -31.47 20.42
CA ASP A 69 36.73 -31.20 21.86
C ASP A 69 36.91 -29.69 22.15
N ALA A 70 37.20 -28.92 21.10
CA ALA A 70 37.37 -27.46 21.11
C ALA A 70 36.06 -26.70 21.28
N CYS A 71 34.95 -27.28 20.81
CA CYS A 71 33.62 -26.75 20.95
C CYS A 71 32.88 -27.53 22.04
N GLY A 72 32.30 -26.83 23.01
CA GLY A 72 31.46 -27.46 24.04
C GLY A 72 30.22 -28.13 23.43
N ASP A 73 29.58 -29.00 24.22
CA ASP A 73 28.45 -29.83 23.78
C ASP A 73 27.45 -29.07 22.90
N SER A 74 27.14 -29.64 21.73
CA SER A 74 26.22 -29.13 20.69
C SER A 74 26.78 -28.13 19.65
N LYS A 75 28.09 -27.81 19.65
CA LYS A 75 28.71 -26.97 18.59
C LYS A 75 29.79 -27.70 17.79
N VAL A 76 30.02 -27.28 16.54
CA VAL A 76 30.98 -27.89 15.61
C VAL A 76 32.06 -26.88 15.21
N TRP A 77 33.32 -27.33 15.10
CA TRP A 77 34.42 -26.48 14.66
C TRP A 77 34.43 -26.33 13.12
N CYS A 78 34.04 -25.16 12.63
CA CYS A 78 33.99 -24.86 11.20
C CYS A 78 35.17 -23.97 10.79
N ARG A 79 36.33 -24.62 10.63
CA ARG A 79 37.65 -24.09 10.24
C ARG A 79 38.28 -23.09 11.21
N THR A 80 37.59 -22.01 11.54
CA THR A 80 38.12 -20.87 12.33
C THR A 80 37.26 -20.49 13.53
N THR A 81 36.07 -21.07 13.70
CA THR A 81 35.18 -20.78 14.84
C THR A 81 34.25 -21.97 15.17
N CYS A 82 33.76 -22.00 16.42
CA CYS A 82 32.71 -22.92 16.86
C CYS A 82 31.34 -22.36 16.49
N VAL A 83 30.64 -23.04 15.59
CA VAL A 83 29.27 -22.69 15.17
C VAL A 83 28.28 -23.72 15.69
N ASP A 84 27.04 -23.30 15.90
CA ASP A 84 25.95 -24.23 16.16
C ASP A 84 25.33 -24.62 14.82
N THR A 85 25.74 -25.77 14.26
CA THR A 85 25.23 -26.20 12.94
C THR A 85 23.72 -26.49 12.95
N MET A 86 23.04 -26.43 14.10
CA MET A 86 21.58 -26.54 14.18
C MET A 86 20.86 -25.20 13.95
N SER A 87 21.55 -24.06 14.09
CA SER A 87 20.98 -22.70 13.99
C SER A 87 21.84 -21.66 13.27
N ASP A 88 23.03 -22.03 12.78
CA ASP A 88 23.96 -21.14 12.08
C ASP A 88 23.67 -21.14 10.57
N ASP A 89 23.16 -20.02 10.05
CA ASP A 89 22.74 -19.84 8.65
C ASP A 89 23.88 -20.09 7.64
N ASP A 90 25.15 -19.91 8.02
CA ASP A 90 26.32 -20.10 7.15
C ASP A 90 26.89 -21.53 7.20
N ASN A 91 26.48 -22.34 8.18
CA ASN A 91 27.06 -23.66 8.48
C ASN A 91 25.99 -24.71 8.78
N CYS A 92 24.85 -24.62 8.11
CA CYS A 92 23.66 -25.35 8.53
C CYS A 92 23.75 -26.85 8.24
N GLY A 93 23.59 -27.66 9.29
CA GLY A 93 23.79 -29.12 9.29
C GLY A 93 25.26 -29.54 9.19
N THR A 94 26.08 -28.81 8.45
CA THR A 94 27.52 -29.03 8.30
C THR A 94 28.26 -27.74 7.94
N CYS A 95 29.53 -27.65 8.31
CA CYS A 95 30.40 -26.51 8.02
C CYS A 95 30.41 -26.10 6.55
N GLY A 96 30.23 -24.80 6.29
CA GLY A 96 30.24 -24.21 4.95
C GLY A 96 29.01 -24.53 4.08
N ASN A 97 27.95 -25.11 4.66
CA ASN A 97 26.66 -25.26 4.00
C ASN A 97 25.76 -24.06 4.35
N ALA A 98 26.03 -22.92 3.69
CA ALA A 98 25.27 -21.70 3.88
C ALA A 98 23.88 -21.79 3.22
N CYS A 99 22.88 -21.25 3.90
CA CYS A 99 21.49 -21.24 3.45
C CYS A 99 21.22 -20.22 2.35
N GLY A 100 20.15 -20.43 1.59
CA GLY A 100 19.72 -19.50 0.56
C GLY A 100 19.32 -18.13 1.13
N ALA A 101 19.29 -17.09 0.30
CA ALA A 101 19.08 -15.71 0.72
C ALA A 101 17.72 -15.39 1.40
N LEU A 102 16.81 -16.36 1.47
CA LEU A 102 15.54 -16.32 2.17
C LEU A 102 15.32 -17.61 2.96
N GLU A 103 16.39 -18.22 3.47
CA GLU A 103 16.38 -19.42 4.30
C GLU A 103 17.24 -19.19 5.55
N SER A 104 16.81 -19.75 6.68
CA SER A 104 17.62 -19.81 7.90
C SER A 104 17.76 -21.25 8.39
N CYS A 105 18.78 -21.48 9.18
CA CYS A 105 19.06 -22.78 9.74
C CYS A 105 18.14 -23.07 10.92
N VAL A 106 17.25 -24.06 10.79
CA VAL A 106 16.36 -24.47 11.89
C VAL A 106 16.38 -25.99 12.03
N GLY A 107 17.18 -26.47 12.97
CA GLY A 107 17.37 -27.89 13.26
C GLY A 107 18.37 -28.56 12.32
N GLY A 108 19.38 -27.82 11.85
CA GLY A 108 20.45 -28.36 10.99
C GLY A 108 20.02 -28.59 9.54
N LYS A 109 18.99 -27.87 9.09
CA LYS A 109 18.54 -27.79 7.71
C LYS A 109 18.24 -26.33 7.38
N CYS A 110 18.69 -25.89 6.20
CA CYS A 110 18.25 -24.64 5.62
C CYS A 110 16.76 -24.76 5.29
N LYS A 111 15.99 -23.82 5.83
CA LYS A 111 14.54 -23.77 5.71
C LYS A 111 14.14 -22.35 5.39
N PRO A 112 13.31 -22.11 4.36
CA PRO A 112 12.72 -20.82 4.08
C PRO A 112 12.34 -19.99 5.32
N GLU A 113 12.87 -18.77 5.40
CA GLU A 113 12.49 -17.78 6.39
C GLU A 113 11.13 -17.23 6.01
N CYS A 114 10.13 -17.51 6.84
CA CYS A 114 8.81 -16.99 6.64
C CYS A 114 8.72 -15.55 7.18
N LEU A 115 7.82 -14.76 6.59
CA LEU A 115 7.45 -13.45 7.13
C LEU A 115 6.92 -13.60 8.56
N ASP A 116 6.98 -12.54 9.37
CA ASP A 116 6.33 -12.56 10.67
C ASP A 116 4.85 -12.94 10.50
N SER A 117 4.38 -13.91 11.28
CA SER A 117 3.09 -14.63 11.20
C SER A 117 2.89 -15.71 10.11
N TRP A 118 3.83 -15.92 9.18
CA TRP A 118 3.78 -17.04 8.22
C TRP A 118 4.48 -18.29 8.79
N VAL A 119 4.10 -19.49 8.36
CA VAL A 119 4.63 -20.76 8.90
C VAL A 119 5.38 -21.55 7.84
N TYR A 120 6.52 -22.14 8.23
CA TYR A 120 7.31 -22.99 7.37
C TYR A 120 6.75 -24.41 7.34
N CYS A 121 6.41 -24.88 6.15
CA CYS A 121 5.73 -26.15 5.94
C CYS A 121 6.72 -27.22 5.49
N GLU A 122 7.20 -28.02 6.45
CA GLU A 122 8.31 -28.97 6.26
C GLU A 122 8.07 -30.00 5.14
N ASN A 123 6.81 -30.39 4.90
CA ASN A 123 6.44 -31.38 3.88
C ASN A 123 6.57 -30.84 2.45
N ASP A 124 6.33 -29.54 2.27
CA ASP A 124 6.27 -28.87 0.97
C ASP A 124 7.49 -27.97 0.72
N ASN A 125 8.38 -27.89 1.71
CA ASN A 125 9.62 -27.10 1.71
C ASN A 125 9.42 -25.64 1.31
N LYS A 126 8.28 -25.04 1.67
CA LYS A 126 7.95 -23.62 1.42
C LYS A 126 7.35 -22.96 2.66
N CYS A 127 7.46 -21.64 2.70
CA CYS A 127 6.67 -20.82 3.62
C CYS A 127 5.28 -20.64 3.08
N ALA A 128 4.29 -20.79 3.95
CA ALA A 128 2.91 -20.53 3.62
C ALA A 128 2.29 -19.55 4.63
N ASN A 129 1.45 -18.65 4.12
CA ASN A 129 0.58 -17.91 5.00
C ASN A 129 -0.57 -18.81 5.41
N LEU A 130 -0.56 -19.33 6.63
CA LEU A 130 -1.68 -20.15 7.09
C LEU A 130 -3.01 -19.40 7.08
N THR A 131 -3.03 -18.07 6.96
CA THR A 131 -4.27 -17.29 6.86
C THR A 131 -4.79 -17.06 5.43
N THR A 132 -3.98 -17.26 4.39
CA THR A 132 -4.37 -16.95 2.99
C THR A 132 -3.87 -17.91 1.90
N ASP A 133 -2.99 -18.87 2.21
CA ASP A 133 -2.52 -19.87 1.24
C ASP A 133 -3.51 -21.04 1.16
N ALA A 134 -4.17 -21.20 0.01
CA ALA A 134 -5.15 -22.26 -0.24
C ALA A 134 -4.54 -23.67 -0.25
N GLU A 135 -3.22 -23.83 -0.33
CA GLU A 135 -2.55 -25.12 -0.21
C GLU A 135 -2.13 -25.45 1.25
N HIS A 136 -2.31 -24.51 2.18
CA HIS A 136 -1.79 -24.56 3.56
C HIS A 136 -2.71 -23.87 4.57
N CYS A 137 -4.02 -23.93 4.39
CA CYS A 137 -4.93 -23.09 5.16
C CYS A 137 -5.07 -23.58 6.60
N GLY A 138 -4.82 -22.71 7.58
CA GLY A 138 -4.87 -23.03 9.02
C GLY A 138 -3.74 -23.95 9.51
N ALA A 139 -3.22 -24.85 8.66
CA ALA A 139 -2.10 -25.74 8.94
C ALA A 139 -1.31 -26.10 7.66
N CYS A 140 -0.03 -26.38 7.82
CA CYS A 140 0.85 -26.79 6.73
C CYS A 140 0.39 -28.07 6.02
N GLY A 141 0.24 -28.01 4.71
CA GLY A 141 -0.26 -29.09 3.85
C GLY A 141 -1.78 -29.31 3.91
N HIS A 142 -2.52 -28.41 4.58
CA HIS A 142 -3.98 -28.40 4.55
C HIS A 142 -4.48 -27.68 3.29
N VAL A 143 -4.58 -28.46 2.21
CA VAL A 143 -5.03 -27.98 0.91
C VAL A 143 -6.56 -27.88 0.88
N CYS A 144 -7.08 -26.69 0.58
CA CYS A 144 -8.49 -26.48 0.30
C CYS A 144 -8.86 -27.18 -1.02
N GLY A 145 -9.81 -28.12 -0.98
CA GLY A 145 -10.24 -28.89 -2.14
C GLY A 145 -11.20 -28.14 -3.06
N GLY A 146 -11.37 -28.70 -4.26
CA GLY A 146 -12.27 -28.19 -5.30
C GLY A 146 -12.06 -26.71 -5.64
N ASN A 147 -13.06 -25.89 -5.36
CA ASN A 147 -13.11 -24.46 -5.67
C ASN A 147 -13.06 -23.55 -4.42
N MET A 148 -12.64 -24.08 -3.27
CA MET A 148 -12.46 -23.34 -2.01
C MET A 148 -11.17 -22.48 -2.04
N TYR A 149 -11.10 -21.46 -1.19
CA TYR A 149 -9.91 -20.64 -0.99
C TYR A 149 -9.64 -20.43 0.51
N CYS A 150 -8.43 -20.00 0.87
CA CYS A 150 -8.09 -19.77 2.28
C CYS A 150 -8.43 -18.34 2.73
N ALA A 151 -9.15 -18.21 3.83
CA ALA A 151 -9.38 -16.93 4.50
C ALA A 151 -9.26 -17.09 6.02
N ASN A 152 -8.40 -16.29 6.66
CA ASN A 152 -8.12 -16.30 8.10
C ASN A 152 -7.76 -17.68 8.69
N GLY A 153 -7.35 -18.64 7.85
CA GLY A 153 -6.95 -19.99 8.26
C GLY A 153 -8.08 -21.01 8.28
N ALA A 154 -9.19 -20.73 7.62
CA ALA A 154 -10.19 -21.72 7.23
C ALA A 154 -10.32 -21.80 5.70
N CYS A 155 -10.47 -23.02 5.18
CA CYS A 155 -10.90 -23.22 3.80
C CYS A 155 -12.36 -22.78 3.67
N VAL A 156 -12.60 -21.77 2.85
CA VAL A 156 -13.93 -21.15 2.68
C VAL A 156 -14.36 -21.21 1.22
N CYS A 157 -15.66 -21.29 1.01
CA CYS A 157 -16.25 -21.27 -0.32
C CYS A 157 -16.35 -19.84 -0.87
N PRO A 158 -16.13 -19.64 -2.19
CA PRO A 158 -16.46 -18.38 -2.86
C PRO A 158 -17.89 -17.93 -2.56
N ALA A 159 -18.07 -16.62 -2.39
CA ALA A 159 -19.36 -16.03 -2.02
C ALA A 159 -20.52 -16.56 -2.89
N GLY A 160 -21.59 -17.02 -2.23
CA GLY A 160 -22.73 -17.65 -2.87
C GLY A 160 -22.62 -19.17 -3.05
N THR A 161 -21.48 -19.81 -2.75
CA THR A 161 -21.35 -21.28 -2.73
C THR A 161 -21.10 -21.82 -1.32
N SER A 162 -21.37 -23.11 -1.09
CA SER A 162 -21.15 -23.74 0.22
C SER A 162 -20.72 -25.19 0.10
N ASN A 163 -19.72 -25.58 0.91
CA ASN A 163 -19.37 -26.97 1.17
C ASN A 163 -20.48 -27.57 2.03
N CYS A 164 -21.04 -28.67 1.58
CA CYS A 164 -22.41 -29.03 1.86
C CYS A 164 -22.50 -30.39 2.59
N ASP A 165 -21.58 -31.30 2.28
CA ASP A 165 -21.37 -32.54 3.03
C ASP A 165 -20.29 -32.40 4.14
N GLY A 166 -19.55 -31.29 4.16
CA GLY A 166 -18.48 -31.02 5.11
C GLY A 166 -17.13 -31.64 4.72
N ASP A 167 -17.00 -32.18 3.51
CA ASP A 167 -15.75 -32.77 3.01
C ASP A 167 -14.93 -31.70 2.29
N GLU A 168 -13.92 -31.13 2.94
CA GLU A 168 -13.08 -30.08 2.34
C GLU A 168 -12.32 -30.55 1.09
N SER A 169 -12.31 -31.85 0.75
CA SER A 169 -11.58 -32.40 -0.40
C SER A 169 -12.30 -32.33 -1.74
N ASN A 170 -13.64 -32.21 -1.76
CA ASN A 170 -14.44 -32.15 -3.00
C ASN A 170 -14.90 -30.73 -3.38
N GLY A 171 -14.94 -29.77 -2.43
CA GLY A 171 -15.02 -28.34 -2.70
C GLY A 171 -16.30 -27.67 -2.19
N CYS A 172 -17.05 -27.04 -3.07
CA CYS A 172 -18.33 -26.41 -2.78
C CYS A 172 -19.39 -26.94 -3.74
N GLU A 173 -20.34 -27.74 -3.25
CA GLU A 173 -21.19 -28.58 -4.10
C GLU A 173 -22.40 -27.82 -4.69
N THR A 174 -22.71 -26.63 -4.16
CA THR A 174 -23.94 -25.88 -4.51
C THR A 174 -23.74 -24.36 -4.53
N PRO A 175 -24.52 -23.62 -5.35
CA PRO A 175 -24.78 -22.20 -5.15
C PRO A 175 -26.06 -22.00 -4.31
N SER A 176 -25.86 -21.51 -3.08
CA SER A 176 -26.81 -21.08 -2.03
C SER A 176 -28.09 -21.92 -1.75
N LEU A 177 -28.25 -22.27 -0.46
CA LEU A 177 -29.48 -22.74 0.21
C LEU A 177 -30.04 -24.12 -0.22
N GLN A 178 -29.36 -25.19 0.19
CA GLN A 178 -29.85 -26.06 1.28
C GLN A 178 -28.91 -27.25 1.51
N CYS A 179 -28.03 -27.15 2.51
CA CYS A 179 -27.60 -28.34 3.24
C CYS A 179 -28.40 -28.54 4.52
N GLY A 180 -29.59 -29.12 4.31
CA GLY A 180 -30.31 -29.91 5.29
C GLY A 180 -30.99 -29.17 6.43
N GLN A 181 -32.14 -28.52 6.18
CA GLN A 181 -33.16 -28.45 7.22
C GLN A 181 -33.96 -29.75 7.29
N VAL A 182 -33.72 -30.49 8.38
CA VAL A 182 -34.59 -31.46 9.09
C VAL A 182 -35.71 -32.13 8.29
N GLY A 183 -35.56 -33.42 7.97
CA GLY A 183 -36.67 -34.19 7.37
C GLY A 183 -36.54 -35.72 7.31
N GLN A 184 -35.35 -36.31 7.41
CA GLN A 184 -35.20 -37.77 7.48
C GLN A 184 -33.83 -38.19 8.01
N CYS A 185 -33.81 -39.15 8.94
CA CYS A 185 -32.59 -39.79 9.43
C CYS A 185 -32.19 -40.97 8.52
N ALA A 186 -30.88 -41.20 8.40
CA ALA A 186 -30.31 -42.51 8.14
C ALA A 186 -29.27 -42.80 9.25
N ASP A 187 -29.47 -43.94 9.94
CA ASP A 187 -28.65 -44.61 10.98
C ASP A 187 -27.16 -44.23 11.14
N GLU A 188 -26.54 -44.25 12.33
CA GLU A 188 -27.00 -44.49 13.71
C GLU A 188 -25.94 -43.90 14.70
N SER A 189 -26.35 -43.23 15.81
CA SER A 189 -25.58 -42.88 17.05
C SER A 189 -24.87 -41.49 17.30
N LYS A 190 -25.59 -40.57 18.00
CA LYS A 190 -25.21 -39.69 19.18
C LYS A 190 -24.65 -38.21 19.09
N VAL A 191 -25.53 -37.22 19.41
CA VAL A 191 -25.40 -35.98 20.31
C VAL A 191 -24.69 -34.67 19.81
N CYS A 192 -25.06 -33.47 20.36
CA CYS A 192 -25.05 -32.07 19.80
C CYS A 192 -24.07 -30.98 20.41
N GLY A 193 -24.01 -29.75 19.81
CA GLY A 193 -23.53 -28.46 20.41
C GLY A 193 -23.40 -27.21 19.46
N ASP A 194 -23.66 -25.98 19.95
CA ASP A 194 -24.08 -24.75 19.20
C ASP A 194 -23.10 -23.50 19.34
N VAL A 195 -23.23 -22.29 18.72
CA VAL A 195 -24.06 -21.07 19.08
C VAL A 195 -23.67 -19.79 18.21
N CYS A 196 -24.62 -18.93 17.72
CA CYS A 196 -24.57 -17.43 17.60
C CYS A 196 -25.95 -16.84 17.14
N CYS A 197 -26.39 -15.63 17.56
CA CYS A 197 -27.78 -15.14 17.33
C CYS A 197 -27.95 -13.64 16.99
N ASP A 198 -28.93 -13.34 16.12
CA ASP A 198 -29.59 -12.04 15.83
C ASP A 198 -28.74 -10.82 15.38
N ALA A 199 -27.52 -11.04 14.88
CA ALA A 199 -26.76 -10.05 14.12
C ALA A 199 -25.77 -10.72 13.15
N THR A 200 -25.36 -10.03 12.08
CA THR A 200 -24.39 -10.57 11.12
C THR A 200 -22.97 -10.51 11.70
N CYS A 201 -22.38 -11.67 11.99
CA CYS A 201 -21.00 -11.75 12.45
C CYS A 201 -20.03 -11.60 11.27
N CYS A 202 -19.46 -10.42 11.12
CA CYS A 202 -18.48 -10.13 10.08
C CYS A 202 -17.09 -10.55 10.55
N ASN A 203 -16.55 -11.57 9.88
CA ASN A 203 -15.23 -12.18 10.13
C ASN A 203 -14.98 -12.69 11.56
N GLY A 204 -15.97 -13.35 12.16
CA GLY A 204 -15.76 -14.31 13.26
C GLY A 204 -15.36 -13.72 14.63
N ALA A 205 -15.36 -12.40 14.79
CA ALA A 205 -15.05 -11.74 16.06
C ALA A 205 -15.97 -10.57 16.44
N VAL A 206 -16.72 -9.99 15.49
CA VAL A 206 -17.60 -8.82 15.71
C VAL A 206 -18.91 -8.99 14.97
N CYS A 207 -20.02 -8.52 15.57
CA CYS A 207 -21.35 -8.51 14.95
C CYS A 207 -21.75 -7.08 14.59
N VAL A 208 -22.35 -6.88 13.41
CA VAL A 208 -22.71 -5.55 12.86
C VAL A 208 -24.14 -5.57 12.29
N ASP A 209 -24.89 -4.49 12.52
CA ASP A 209 -26.20 -4.23 11.89
C ASP A 209 -26.00 -3.40 10.62
N LEU A 210 -26.47 -3.95 9.50
CA LEU A 210 -26.27 -3.42 8.17
C LEU A 210 -27.38 -2.45 7.74
N THR A 211 -28.49 -2.39 8.48
CA THR A 211 -29.69 -1.67 8.04
C THR A 211 -29.65 -0.16 8.26
N SER A 212 -28.77 0.30 9.16
CA SER A 212 -28.70 1.69 9.64
C SER A 212 -27.29 2.30 9.69
N ASN A 213 -26.23 1.52 9.46
CA ASN A 213 -24.85 1.96 9.66
C ASN A 213 -24.25 2.65 8.41
N PRO A 214 -23.96 3.97 8.41
CA PRO A 214 -23.47 4.70 7.23
C PRO A 214 -21.98 4.49 6.90
N LEU A 215 -21.34 3.48 7.50
CA LEU A 215 -20.03 2.94 7.11
C LEU A 215 -20.13 1.47 6.64
N HIS A 216 -21.25 0.81 6.94
CA HIS A 216 -21.52 -0.61 6.73
C HIS A 216 -22.98 -0.81 6.26
N CYS A 217 -23.42 0.03 5.33
CA CYS A 217 -24.80 0.18 4.92
C CYS A 217 -25.16 -0.89 3.88
N GLY A 218 -25.92 -1.90 4.30
CA GLY A 218 -26.32 -3.06 3.49
C GLY A 218 -25.30 -4.21 3.53
N ASP A 219 -24.02 -3.90 3.71
CA ASP A 219 -22.94 -4.86 3.94
C ASP A 219 -21.80 -4.23 4.75
N CYS A 220 -20.98 -5.07 5.39
CA CYS A 220 -19.89 -4.74 6.33
C CYS A 220 -18.72 -3.92 5.73
N ALA A 221 -18.90 -3.26 4.58
CA ALA A 221 -17.89 -2.42 3.93
C ALA A 221 -18.47 -1.26 3.08
N THR A 222 -19.69 -0.78 3.36
CA THR A 222 -20.39 0.20 2.49
C THR A 222 -20.71 1.54 3.17
N PRO A 223 -19.86 2.59 3.03
CA PRO A 223 -20.15 3.94 3.53
C PRO A 223 -21.04 4.82 2.63
N CYS A 224 -21.64 5.86 3.22
CA CYS A 224 -22.51 6.84 2.55
C CYS A 224 -21.83 8.19 2.23
N GLU A 225 -22.35 8.92 1.23
CA GLU A 225 -21.87 10.26 0.89
C GLU A 225 -22.35 11.38 1.85
N THR A 226 -21.71 12.55 1.78
CA THR A 226 -21.78 13.59 2.81
C THR A 226 -23.09 14.40 2.85
N THR A 227 -24.06 14.10 1.99
CA THR A 227 -25.44 14.61 2.03
C THR A 227 -26.48 13.51 2.24
N GLN A 228 -26.03 12.25 2.32
CA GLN A 228 -26.84 11.05 2.41
C GLN A 228 -26.88 10.49 3.84
N ARG A 229 -27.84 9.60 4.09
CA ARG A 229 -27.91 8.75 5.31
C ARG A 229 -28.09 7.28 4.92
N CYS A 230 -27.72 6.36 5.80
CA CYS A 230 -28.01 4.95 5.62
C CYS A 230 -29.45 4.63 6.04
N GLU A 231 -30.25 4.06 5.14
CA GLU A 231 -31.63 3.66 5.44
C GLU A 231 -31.97 2.36 4.69
N GLY A 232 -32.36 1.31 5.43
CA GLY A 232 -32.62 0.00 4.85
C GLY A 232 -31.38 -0.70 4.27
N GLY A 233 -30.17 -0.26 4.65
CA GLY A 233 -28.92 -0.75 4.08
C GLY A 233 -28.56 -0.15 2.72
N VAL A 234 -29.12 1.00 2.33
CA VAL A 234 -28.57 1.80 1.23
C VAL A 234 -28.45 3.26 1.64
N CYS A 235 -27.45 3.94 1.09
CA CYS A 235 -27.20 5.36 1.28
C CYS A 235 -28.16 6.19 0.42
N VAL A 236 -29.03 6.98 1.05
CA VAL A 236 -30.06 7.79 0.41
C VAL A 236 -29.81 9.29 0.58
N ASP A 237 -29.83 10.04 -0.52
CA ASP A 237 -30.03 11.50 -0.49
C ASP A 237 -31.53 11.76 -0.30
N ASP A 238 -31.94 12.14 0.90
CA ASP A 238 -33.18 12.91 1.05
C ASP A 238 -33.02 14.05 2.05
N ILE A 239 -33.11 15.27 1.51
CA ILE A 239 -33.18 16.53 2.26
C ILE A 239 -34.59 17.10 2.05
N ALA A 240 -35.56 16.44 2.69
CA ALA A 240 -36.88 16.97 2.99
C ALA A 240 -36.97 17.29 4.50
N GLY A 241 -36.16 18.24 4.99
CA GLY A 241 -36.15 18.57 6.42
C GLY A 241 -35.40 19.86 6.82
N CYS A 242 -34.29 20.21 6.18
CA CYS A 242 -33.58 21.45 6.49
C CYS A 242 -34.33 22.66 5.93
N ASP A 243 -34.57 23.68 6.76
CA ASP A 243 -35.29 24.88 6.34
C ASP A 243 -34.39 25.71 5.42
N LYS A 244 -34.86 25.98 4.19
CA LYS A 244 -34.01 26.38 3.05
C LYS A 244 -33.45 27.81 3.13
N GLU A 245 -33.59 28.49 4.27
CA GLU A 245 -33.07 29.83 4.53
C GLU A 245 -32.04 29.90 5.69
N SER A 246 -31.77 28.82 6.43
CA SER A 246 -30.73 28.82 7.50
C SER A 246 -29.82 27.59 7.59
N ASP A 247 -30.33 26.37 7.39
CA ASP A 247 -29.60 25.16 7.80
C ASP A 247 -29.04 24.39 6.59
N THR A 248 -27.81 23.85 6.71
CA THR A 248 -27.16 23.05 5.65
C THR A 248 -27.08 21.58 6.05
N PRO A 249 -27.45 20.64 5.17
CA PRO A 249 -27.39 19.20 5.45
C PRO A 249 -25.94 18.66 5.38
N CYS A 250 -25.53 17.99 6.45
CA CYS A 250 -24.22 17.38 6.61
C CYS A 250 -24.39 15.93 7.12
N PHE A 251 -23.98 14.95 6.31
CA PHE A 251 -23.98 13.50 6.61
C PHE A 251 -25.32 12.98 7.20
N GLY A 252 -26.45 13.50 6.70
CA GLY A 252 -27.79 13.11 7.13
C GLY A 252 -28.43 13.97 8.24
N THR A 253 -27.77 15.02 8.73
CA THR A 253 -28.34 15.96 9.74
C THR A 253 -28.29 17.41 9.27
N CYS A 254 -29.22 18.26 9.73
CA CYS A 254 -29.20 19.70 9.44
C CYS A 254 -28.30 20.43 10.45
N ALA A 255 -27.29 21.15 9.96
CA ALA A 255 -26.41 21.98 10.78
C ALA A 255 -26.48 23.45 10.35
N ASP A 256 -26.69 24.35 11.32
CA ASP A 256 -26.48 25.78 11.10
C ASP A 256 -24.98 26.07 11.02
N LEU A 257 -24.51 26.38 9.83
CA LEU A 257 -23.10 26.67 9.58
C LEU A 257 -22.62 27.94 10.29
N LYS A 258 -23.52 28.74 10.88
CA LYS A 258 -23.14 29.94 11.65
C LYS A 258 -22.89 29.67 13.13
N THR A 259 -23.36 28.55 13.67
CA THR A 259 -23.33 28.28 15.13
C THR A 259 -22.92 26.87 15.51
N SER A 260 -22.86 25.93 14.56
CA SER A 260 -22.44 24.55 14.80
C SER A 260 -20.92 24.45 15.01
N VAL A 261 -20.49 24.03 16.20
CA VAL A 261 -19.06 23.86 16.53
C VAL A 261 -18.37 22.71 15.79
N ASP A 262 -19.11 21.78 15.19
CA ASP A 262 -18.57 20.66 14.40
C ASP A 262 -18.74 20.88 12.88
N HIS A 263 -19.46 21.94 12.49
CA HIS A 263 -19.77 22.31 11.09
C HIS A 263 -19.68 23.83 10.88
N CYS A 264 -18.72 24.51 11.50
CA CYS A 264 -18.59 25.95 11.54
C CYS A 264 -18.10 26.52 10.20
N GLY A 265 -18.94 27.29 9.53
CA GLY A 265 -18.71 27.81 8.18
C GLY A 265 -18.88 26.76 7.06
N GLY A 266 -19.01 25.48 7.38
CA GLY A 266 -19.13 24.38 6.41
C GLY A 266 -19.24 23.00 7.04
N CYS A 267 -19.86 22.05 6.34
CA CYS A 267 -20.05 20.68 6.82
C CYS A 267 -18.71 19.99 7.17
N GLY A 268 -18.56 19.54 8.42
CA GLY A 268 -17.38 18.83 8.91
C GLY A 268 -16.21 19.74 9.35
N ILE A 269 -16.41 21.06 9.37
CA ILE A 269 -15.42 22.01 9.89
C ILE A 269 -15.63 22.18 11.39
N ALA A 270 -14.87 21.44 12.20
CA ALA A 270 -14.94 21.53 13.66
C ALA A 270 -13.98 22.58 14.23
N CYS A 271 -14.48 23.36 15.20
CA CYS A 271 -13.70 24.31 15.98
C CYS A 271 -12.74 23.61 16.96
N SER A 272 -11.66 24.30 17.35
CA SER A 272 -10.70 23.77 18.32
C SER A 272 -11.37 23.55 19.69
N THR A 273 -10.75 22.76 20.57
CA THR A 273 -11.37 22.34 21.85
C THR A 273 -11.78 23.47 22.79
N ASP A 274 -11.22 24.67 22.60
CA ASP A 274 -11.39 25.85 23.44
C ASP A 274 -12.16 26.98 22.70
N GLU A 275 -12.69 26.70 21.49
CA GLU A 275 -13.38 27.67 20.62
C GLU A 275 -14.89 27.36 20.49
N GLU A 276 -15.70 28.40 20.29
CA GLU A 276 -17.11 28.36 19.91
C GLU A 276 -17.32 28.89 18.48
N CYS A 277 -18.36 28.41 17.78
CA CYS A 277 -18.69 28.88 16.43
C CYS A 277 -19.61 30.09 16.50
N VAL A 278 -19.15 31.24 15.99
CA VAL A 278 -19.89 32.51 16.02
C VAL A 278 -19.97 33.11 14.63
N ASP A 279 -21.19 33.13 14.09
CA ASP A 279 -21.56 33.64 12.76
C ASP A 279 -20.86 32.95 11.57
N GLY A 280 -20.24 31.79 11.81
CA GLY A 280 -19.55 30.93 10.84
C GLY A 280 -18.04 30.88 10.96
N GLU A 281 -17.46 31.50 12.00
CA GLU A 281 -16.04 31.43 12.33
C GLU A 281 -15.83 30.94 13.77
N CYS A 282 -14.80 30.11 14.00
CA CYS A 282 -14.42 29.63 15.32
C CYS A 282 -13.68 30.73 16.11
N GLN A 283 -14.10 30.96 17.35
CA GLN A 283 -13.58 32.04 18.22
C GLN A 283 -13.42 31.54 19.67
N ASP A 284 -12.40 32.02 20.39
CA ASP A 284 -12.01 31.57 21.74
C ASP A 284 -13.14 31.80 22.79
N ALA A 285 -13.58 30.72 23.45
CA ALA A 285 -14.79 30.68 24.30
C ALA A 285 -14.62 31.27 25.73
N GLY A 286 -13.48 31.90 26.02
CA GLY A 286 -13.41 32.99 27.01
C GLY A 286 -13.42 32.64 28.51
N VAL A 287 -13.33 31.37 28.91
CA VAL A 287 -13.18 30.97 30.34
C VAL A 287 -11.96 30.08 30.55
N THR A 288 -10.93 30.64 31.17
CA THR A 288 -9.59 30.03 31.28
C THR A 288 -9.23 29.44 32.64
N GLU A 289 -10.05 29.63 33.70
CA GLU A 289 -9.78 29.07 35.03
C GLU A 289 -11.06 28.80 35.85
N CYS A 290 -11.05 27.75 36.68
CA CYS A 290 -12.21 27.29 37.47
C CYS A 290 -11.88 27.10 38.95
N ASP A 291 -12.40 27.97 39.82
CA ASP A 291 -12.11 28.06 41.26
C ASP A 291 -12.69 26.90 42.15
N ARG A 292 -12.98 25.71 41.60
CA ARG A 292 -13.50 24.58 42.39
C ARG A 292 -12.77 23.27 42.09
N VAL A 293 -12.34 22.59 43.16
CA VAL A 293 -11.75 21.25 43.10
C VAL A 293 -12.73 20.27 42.46
N GLY A 294 -12.29 19.56 41.42
CA GLY A 294 -13.13 18.63 40.65
C GLY A 294 -13.91 19.28 39.51
N TYR A 295 -13.69 20.56 39.21
CA TYR A 295 -14.26 21.24 38.05
C TYR A 295 -13.15 21.66 37.10
N LYS A 296 -13.33 21.41 35.80
CA LYS A 296 -12.45 21.88 34.71
C LYS A 296 -13.24 22.78 33.77
N ALA A 297 -12.58 23.76 33.15
CA ALA A 297 -13.20 24.54 32.08
C ALA A 297 -13.38 23.64 30.86
N CYS A 298 -14.63 23.41 30.45
CA CYS A 298 -14.99 22.73 29.21
C CYS A 298 -16.05 23.62 28.52
N TYR A 299 -15.80 24.08 27.29
CA TYR A 299 -16.76 24.87 26.49
C TYR A 299 -17.28 26.11 27.22
N GLY A 300 -16.36 27.00 27.63
CA GLY A 300 -16.71 28.26 28.32
C GLY A 300 -17.36 28.09 29.70
N THR A 301 -17.48 26.86 30.24
CA THR A 301 -18.17 26.60 31.51
C THR A 301 -17.40 25.64 32.40
N CYS A 302 -17.47 25.85 33.72
CA CYS A 302 -16.83 24.96 34.69
C CYS A 302 -17.69 23.71 34.91
N THR A 303 -17.20 22.56 34.43
CA THR A 303 -17.92 21.28 34.41
C THR A 303 -17.32 20.28 35.40
N ASN A 304 -18.15 19.48 36.08
CA ASN A 304 -17.75 18.60 37.19
C ASN A 304 -17.21 17.26 36.70
N ILE A 305 -15.90 17.18 36.49
CA ILE A 305 -15.25 16.00 35.93
C ILE A 305 -15.28 14.75 36.85
N TYR A 306 -15.83 14.83 38.06
CA TYR A 306 -15.97 13.66 38.94
C TYR A 306 -17.31 12.92 38.86
N SER A 307 -18.32 13.51 38.25
CA SER A 307 -19.67 12.93 38.17
C SER A 307 -20.38 13.17 36.85
N ASP A 308 -19.87 14.06 36.00
CA ASP A 308 -20.42 14.29 34.67
C ASP A 308 -20.05 13.12 33.74
N VAL A 309 -21.05 12.47 33.17
CA VAL A 309 -20.88 11.32 32.25
C VAL A 309 -20.25 11.71 30.93
N ASN A 310 -20.28 12.98 30.53
CA ASN A 310 -19.76 13.45 29.25
C ASN A 310 -18.35 14.08 29.37
N HIS A 311 -17.88 14.29 30.61
CA HIS A 311 -16.61 14.94 30.92
C HIS A 311 -15.88 14.22 32.07
N CYS A 312 -15.94 12.89 32.10
CA CYS A 312 -15.53 12.08 33.23
C CYS A 312 -14.01 11.91 33.36
N GLY A 313 -13.41 12.64 34.28
CA GLY A 313 -11.96 12.69 34.49
C GLY A 313 -11.25 13.73 33.62
N ASP A 314 -11.76 14.01 32.42
CA ASP A 314 -11.39 15.17 31.61
C ASP A 314 -12.51 15.56 30.60
N CYS A 315 -12.45 16.74 29.98
CA CYS A 315 -13.39 17.19 28.96
C CYS A 315 -13.44 16.23 27.75
N ARG A 316 -14.65 15.93 27.25
CA ARG A 316 -14.96 14.91 26.22
C ARG A 316 -14.61 13.47 26.58
N VAL A 317 -14.23 13.17 27.83
CA VAL A 317 -14.17 11.77 28.29
C VAL A 317 -15.59 11.32 28.62
N VAL A 318 -16.29 10.87 27.58
CA VAL A 318 -17.66 10.36 27.68
C VAL A 318 -17.61 8.90 28.15
N CYS A 319 -18.37 8.56 29.19
CA CYS A 319 -18.57 7.19 29.62
C CYS A 319 -19.50 6.44 28.65
N GLY A 320 -19.24 5.14 28.44
CA GLY A 320 -20.07 4.34 27.53
C GLY A 320 -21.53 4.27 27.97
N GLU A 321 -22.45 3.95 27.06
CA GLU A 321 -23.91 4.00 27.27
C GLU A 321 -24.46 3.17 28.45
N LYS A 322 -23.64 2.26 29.01
CA LYS A 322 -23.97 1.42 30.18
C LYS A 322 -23.02 1.64 31.35
N GLU A 323 -22.34 2.77 31.37
CA GLU A 323 -21.44 3.23 32.41
C GLU A 323 -21.88 4.59 32.97
N ARG A 324 -21.46 4.88 34.19
CA ARG A 324 -21.65 6.19 34.84
C ARG A 324 -20.32 6.74 35.32
N CYS A 325 -20.21 8.06 35.35
CA CYS A 325 -19.04 8.70 35.92
C CYS A 325 -19.08 8.66 37.44
N ARG A 326 -18.04 8.08 38.06
CA ARG A 326 -17.88 8.05 39.50
C ARG A 326 -16.43 8.34 39.89
N LEU A 327 -16.23 9.48 40.56
CA LEU A 327 -14.91 9.97 40.98
C LEU A 327 -13.94 10.11 39.79
N GLY A 328 -14.47 10.49 38.62
CA GLY A 328 -13.66 10.76 37.42
C GLY A 328 -13.18 9.50 36.71
N LYS A 329 -13.90 8.40 36.88
CA LYS A 329 -13.76 7.17 36.10
C LYS A 329 -15.14 6.67 35.69
N CYS A 330 -15.22 6.09 34.51
CA CYS A 330 -16.38 5.37 34.06
C CYS A 330 -16.42 4.00 34.75
N GLU A 331 -17.55 3.69 35.39
CA GLU A 331 -17.84 2.41 36.03
C GLU A 331 -19.19 1.90 35.48
N PRO A 332 -19.38 0.59 35.23
CA PRO A 332 -20.67 0.05 34.79
C PRO A 332 -21.83 0.46 35.70
N ASP A 333 -22.94 0.93 35.11
CA ASP A 333 -24.14 1.30 35.86
C ASP A 333 -25.13 0.12 35.93
N PRO A 334 -25.38 -0.47 37.12
CA PRO A 334 -26.32 -1.59 37.26
C PRO A 334 -27.75 -1.28 36.83
N ALA A 335 -28.13 0.00 36.73
CA ALA A 335 -29.46 0.42 36.27
C ALA A 335 -29.60 0.48 34.73
N ALA A 336 -28.49 0.63 33.99
CA ALA A 336 -28.48 0.76 32.52
C ALA A 336 -28.68 -0.57 31.76
N PHE A 337 -28.96 -1.66 32.49
CA PHE A 337 -29.28 -2.97 31.95
C PHE A 337 -30.80 -3.24 31.89
N CYS A 338 -31.64 -2.26 32.24
CA CYS A 338 -33.09 -2.32 32.05
C CYS A 338 -33.49 -1.58 30.77
N THR A 339 -34.50 -2.09 30.07
CA THR A 339 -35.10 -1.38 28.93
C THR A 339 -35.94 -0.17 29.40
N THR A 340 -36.37 0.69 28.47
CA THR A 340 -37.04 1.97 28.78
C THR A 340 -38.41 1.83 29.45
N THR A 341 -39.05 0.67 29.38
CA THR A 341 -40.30 0.33 30.10
C THR A 341 -40.05 -0.38 31.44
N GLU A 342 -38.85 -0.91 31.65
CA GLU A 342 -38.49 -1.69 32.83
C GLU A 342 -37.94 -0.86 33.98
N LYS A 343 -38.19 -1.34 35.21
CA LYS A 343 -37.66 -0.73 36.42
C LYS A 343 -36.71 -1.68 37.13
N TYR A 344 -35.55 -1.17 37.55
CA TYR A 344 -34.60 -1.96 38.34
C TYR A 344 -35.13 -2.18 39.76
N CYS A 345 -35.52 -3.41 40.05
CA CYS A 345 -36.18 -3.82 41.28
C CYS A 345 -35.38 -4.94 41.96
N PHE A 346 -34.79 -4.64 43.13
CA PHE A 346 -34.10 -5.62 43.99
C PHE A 346 -32.98 -6.44 43.34
N GLY A 347 -32.31 -5.91 42.31
CA GLY A 347 -31.18 -6.55 41.64
C GLY A 347 -31.44 -7.04 40.21
N SER A 348 -32.65 -6.86 39.68
CA SER A 348 -33.00 -7.25 38.30
C SER A 348 -34.07 -6.32 37.71
N CYS A 349 -34.22 -6.35 36.39
CA CYS A 349 -35.18 -5.52 35.63
C CYS A 349 -36.53 -6.24 35.50
N PHE A 350 -37.61 -5.48 35.55
CA PHE A 350 -38.98 -5.96 35.34
C PHE A 350 -39.85 -4.87 34.73
N ASP A 351 -40.70 -5.21 33.75
CA ASP A 351 -41.63 -4.26 33.12
C ASP A 351 -42.79 -3.97 34.06
N VAL A 352 -42.74 -2.82 34.72
CA VAL A 352 -43.80 -2.41 35.65
C VAL A 352 -45.07 -1.93 34.96
N LEU A 353 -45.11 -1.83 33.62
CA LEU A 353 -46.32 -1.45 32.88
C LEU A 353 -47.19 -2.66 32.50
N SER A 354 -46.61 -3.87 32.41
CA SER A 354 -47.32 -5.10 32.04
C SER A 354 -47.11 -6.31 32.99
N ASP A 355 -46.11 -6.31 33.89
CA ASP A 355 -45.90 -7.41 34.85
C ASP A 355 -46.99 -7.41 35.94
N VAL A 356 -47.85 -8.42 35.91
CA VAL A 356 -48.91 -8.68 36.89
C VAL A 356 -48.40 -8.82 38.34
N GLU A 357 -47.13 -9.19 38.54
CA GLU A 357 -46.50 -9.30 39.86
C GLU A 357 -45.87 -7.98 40.36
N ARG A 358 -45.67 -6.98 39.47
CA ARG A 358 -44.94 -5.72 39.74
C ARG A 358 -45.58 -4.48 39.08
N CYS A 359 -46.89 -4.51 38.91
CA CYS A 359 -47.68 -3.52 38.18
C CYS A 359 -47.65 -2.11 38.82
N GLY A 360 -47.07 -1.15 38.12
CA GLY A 360 -46.84 0.24 38.55
C GLY A 360 -45.72 0.42 39.58
N SER A 361 -45.26 -0.64 40.25
CA SER A 361 -44.13 -0.58 41.18
C SER A 361 -43.50 -1.95 41.46
N CYS A 362 -42.21 -1.94 41.82
CA CYS A 362 -41.40 -3.09 42.23
C CYS A 362 -42.00 -4.01 43.31
N THR A 363 -43.09 -3.61 43.98
CA THR A 363 -43.74 -4.36 45.08
C THR A 363 -45.25 -4.54 44.89
N THR A 364 -45.84 -4.11 43.76
CA THR A 364 -47.29 -4.13 43.56
C THR A 364 -47.71 -5.33 42.72
N LYS A 365 -48.41 -6.29 43.32
CA LYS A 365 -48.98 -7.45 42.63
C LYS A 365 -50.49 -7.26 42.39
N CYS A 366 -50.95 -7.49 41.16
CA CYS A 366 -52.37 -7.52 40.81
C CYS A 366 -53.08 -8.76 41.38
N ARG A 367 -54.41 -8.72 41.45
CA ARG A 367 -55.23 -9.81 41.97
C ARG A 367 -55.45 -10.89 40.93
N GLU A 368 -55.80 -12.08 41.41
CA GLU A 368 -56.10 -13.24 40.58
C GLU A 368 -57.30 -12.95 39.65
N GLY A 369 -57.03 -12.80 38.36
CA GLY A 369 -58.00 -12.44 37.32
C GLY A 369 -57.77 -11.07 36.66
N GLU A 370 -56.99 -10.18 37.29
CA GLU A 370 -56.63 -8.87 36.73
C GLU A 370 -55.44 -8.98 35.76
N VAL A 371 -55.36 -8.08 34.78
CA VAL A 371 -54.20 -7.86 33.89
C VAL A 371 -53.56 -6.50 34.20
N CYS A 372 -52.24 -6.37 34.02
CA CYS A 372 -51.56 -5.09 34.16
C CYS A 372 -51.55 -4.36 32.81
N ILE A 373 -52.09 -3.14 32.78
CA ILE A 373 -52.11 -2.28 31.60
C ILE A 373 -51.64 -0.88 32.05
N ASP A 374 -50.59 -0.36 31.41
CA ASP A 374 -49.97 0.93 31.72
C ASP A 374 -49.64 1.13 33.21
N GLY A 375 -49.29 0.04 33.90
CA GLY A 375 -48.95 0.03 35.33
C GLY A 375 -50.16 0.07 36.28
N LEU A 376 -51.36 -0.20 35.78
CA LEU A 376 -52.58 -0.36 36.56
C LEU A 376 -53.18 -1.76 36.38
N CYS A 377 -53.64 -2.37 37.48
CA CYS A 377 -54.35 -3.65 37.46
C CYS A 377 -55.81 -3.42 37.05
N LEU A 378 -56.25 -4.02 35.93
CA LEU A 378 -57.58 -3.89 35.32
C LEU A 378 -58.22 -5.26 35.03
N GLU A 379 -59.54 -5.31 34.85
CA GLU A 379 -60.29 -6.57 34.68
C GLU A 379 -60.41 -7.06 33.21
N ASP A 380 -60.24 -6.21 32.18
CA ASP A 380 -60.29 -6.59 30.75
C ASP A 380 -59.44 -5.69 29.80
N CYS A 381 -59.40 -6.04 28.50
CA CYS A 381 -58.60 -5.39 27.44
C CYS A 381 -59.30 -4.22 26.68
N GLY A 382 -60.56 -3.90 26.96
CA GLY A 382 -61.31 -2.90 26.19
C GLY A 382 -61.52 -3.26 24.71
N GLU A 383 -61.25 -2.32 23.79
CA GLU A 383 -61.41 -2.50 22.33
C GLU A 383 -60.21 -3.17 21.63
N LYS A 384 -59.16 -3.53 22.36
CA LYS A 384 -57.96 -4.22 21.83
C LYS A 384 -58.11 -5.75 21.93
N GLU A 385 -57.53 -6.48 20.97
CA GLU A 385 -57.58 -7.94 20.97
C GLU A 385 -56.52 -8.52 21.93
N ARG A 386 -56.86 -9.61 22.63
CA ARG A 386 -55.97 -10.21 23.64
C ARG A 386 -55.03 -11.24 23.01
N CYS A 387 -53.82 -10.81 22.67
CA CYS A 387 -52.75 -11.69 22.22
C CYS A 387 -51.93 -12.19 23.42
N GLY A 388 -52.34 -13.33 23.97
CA GLY A 388 -51.70 -13.95 25.14
C GLY A 388 -51.95 -13.17 26.44
N ASN A 389 -50.89 -12.58 26.99
CA ASN A 389 -50.95 -11.79 28.23
C ASN A 389 -51.05 -10.27 27.99
N GLY A 390 -50.94 -9.80 26.74
CA GLY A 390 -51.10 -8.39 26.36
C GLY A 390 -52.35 -8.12 25.52
N CYS A 391 -52.63 -6.84 25.25
CA CYS A 391 -53.76 -6.37 24.46
C CYS A 391 -53.27 -5.44 23.31
N PHE A 392 -53.51 -5.79 22.05
CA PHE A 392 -52.92 -5.14 20.86
C PHE A 392 -53.99 -4.68 19.83
N ASP A 393 -53.65 -3.73 18.95
CA ASP A 393 -54.54 -3.22 17.87
C ASP A 393 -54.13 -3.82 16.52
N LEU A 394 -54.79 -4.91 16.13
CA LEU A 394 -54.45 -5.71 14.95
C LEU A 394 -54.54 -4.96 13.60
N LYS A 395 -54.99 -3.70 13.56
CA LYS A 395 -55.06 -2.91 12.32
C LYS A 395 -53.81 -2.08 12.04
N ARG A 396 -52.92 -1.95 13.03
CA ARG A 396 -51.78 -1.02 13.04
C ARG A 396 -50.55 -1.57 13.74
N ASP A 397 -50.76 -2.50 14.67
CA ASP A 397 -49.69 -3.21 15.37
C ASP A 397 -48.91 -4.06 14.37
N ILE A 398 -47.65 -3.72 14.13
CA ILE A 398 -46.83 -4.34 13.09
C ILE A 398 -46.48 -5.80 13.38
N ASP A 399 -46.51 -6.20 14.65
CA ASP A 399 -46.21 -7.56 15.13
C ASP A 399 -47.47 -8.45 15.23
N ASN A 400 -48.66 -7.85 15.13
CA ASN A 400 -49.96 -8.51 15.24
C ASN A 400 -50.94 -8.05 14.13
N CYS A 401 -50.43 -7.76 12.94
CA CYS A 401 -51.19 -7.23 11.82
C CYS A 401 -52.21 -8.26 11.28
N GLY A 402 -53.49 -7.91 11.32
CA GLY A 402 -54.61 -8.77 10.91
C GLY A 402 -54.95 -9.90 11.88
N ALA A 403 -53.97 -10.46 12.60
CA ALA A 403 -54.15 -11.48 13.64
C ALA A 403 -52.99 -11.48 14.65
N CYS A 404 -53.26 -11.95 15.87
CA CYS A 404 -52.24 -12.11 16.91
C CYS A 404 -51.04 -12.96 16.43
N GLY A 405 -49.83 -12.42 16.56
CA GLY A 405 -48.58 -13.07 16.16
C GLY A 405 -48.34 -13.14 14.65
N VAL A 406 -49.09 -12.39 13.84
CA VAL A 406 -48.84 -12.21 12.40
C VAL A 406 -48.15 -10.86 12.19
N GLY A 407 -46.82 -10.87 12.12
CA GLY A 407 -46.04 -9.66 11.84
C GLY A 407 -45.91 -9.37 10.35
N CYS A 408 -45.82 -8.08 9.98
CA CYS A 408 -45.44 -7.68 8.63
C CYS A 408 -43.92 -7.78 8.41
N LEU A 409 -43.49 -7.96 7.16
CA LEU A 409 -42.08 -8.09 6.80
C LEU A 409 -41.42 -6.71 6.64
N ALA A 410 -40.08 -6.68 6.66
CA ALA A 410 -39.32 -5.45 6.51
C ALA A 410 -39.59 -4.78 5.16
N GLY A 411 -39.89 -3.47 5.18
CA GLY A 411 -40.34 -2.69 4.01
C GLY A 411 -41.86 -2.58 3.88
N GLU A 412 -42.63 -3.38 4.63
CA GLU A 412 -44.09 -3.32 4.66
C GLU A 412 -44.62 -2.48 5.84
N ALA A 413 -45.80 -1.89 5.66
CA ALA A 413 -46.55 -1.26 6.73
C ALA A 413 -47.86 -2.03 6.99
N CYS A 414 -48.25 -2.16 8.27
CA CYS A 414 -49.57 -2.66 8.64
C CYS A 414 -50.63 -1.58 8.38
N VAL A 415 -51.36 -1.70 7.28
CA VAL A 415 -52.41 -0.74 6.87
C VAL A 415 -53.76 -1.45 6.84
N ASP A 416 -54.65 -1.07 7.75
CA ASP A 416 -55.99 -1.68 7.94
C ASP A 416 -55.97 -3.21 8.17
N GLY A 417 -54.88 -3.73 8.74
CA GLY A 417 -54.72 -5.15 9.05
C GLY A 417 -54.22 -6.01 7.88
N ALA A 418 -53.62 -5.39 6.85
CA ALA A 418 -52.87 -6.07 5.81
C ALA A 418 -51.47 -5.43 5.67
N CYS A 419 -50.48 -6.27 5.38
CA CYS A 419 -49.12 -5.82 5.09
C CYS A 419 -49.03 -5.39 3.62
N VAL A 420 -48.46 -4.21 3.37
CA VAL A 420 -48.33 -3.62 2.03
C VAL A 420 -46.99 -2.90 1.89
N CYS A 421 -46.39 -2.97 0.69
CA CYS A 421 -45.14 -2.28 0.38
C CYS A 421 -45.24 -0.76 0.64
N SER A 422 -44.25 -0.23 1.35
CA SER A 422 -44.12 1.20 1.64
C SER A 422 -43.70 1.99 0.39
N GLU A 423 -43.92 3.30 0.39
CA GLU A 423 -43.55 4.17 -0.74
C GLU A 423 -42.03 4.07 -1.03
N GLY A 424 -41.69 3.81 -2.30
CA GLY A 424 -40.31 3.54 -2.74
C GLY A 424 -39.98 2.05 -2.95
N TYR A 425 -40.82 1.13 -2.48
CA TYR A 425 -40.63 -0.32 -2.64
C TYR A 425 -41.62 -0.90 -3.67
N PHE A 426 -41.16 -1.85 -4.48
CA PHE A 426 -41.89 -2.44 -5.60
C PHE A 426 -41.90 -3.97 -5.48
N ASP A 427 -43.10 -4.55 -5.47
CA ASP A 427 -43.36 -5.96 -5.77
C ASP A 427 -43.21 -6.17 -7.29
N CYS A 428 -42.14 -6.85 -7.69
CA CYS A 428 -41.71 -7.01 -9.08
C CYS A 428 -42.12 -8.32 -9.72
N ASP A 429 -42.40 -9.36 -8.91
CA ASP A 429 -42.89 -10.64 -9.41
C ASP A 429 -44.41 -10.87 -9.18
N GLY A 430 -45.04 -9.94 -8.44
CA GLY A 430 -46.49 -9.85 -8.22
C GLY A 430 -46.99 -10.69 -7.04
N LYS A 431 -46.13 -10.96 -6.05
CA LYS A 431 -46.42 -11.86 -4.91
C LYS A 431 -46.07 -11.23 -3.57
N ALA A 432 -47.02 -10.47 -3.02
CA ALA A 432 -47.01 -9.94 -1.66
C ALA A 432 -46.74 -10.95 -0.51
N GLU A 433 -46.70 -12.26 -0.77
CA GLU A 433 -46.29 -13.29 0.20
C GLU A 433 -44.75 -13.42 0.37
N ASN A 434 -43.96 -12.80 -0.53
CA ASN A 434 -42.51 -12.67 -0.42
C ASN A 434 -42.02 -11.23 -0.18
N GLY A 435 -42.92 -10.29 0.10
CA GLY A 435 -42.61 -8.89 0.38
C GLY A 435 -42.46 -8.04 -0.89
N CYS A 436 -41.41 -7.21 -0.95
CA CYS A 436 -41.15 -6.28 -2.03
C CYS A 436 -39.71 -6.49 -2.54
N GLU A 437 -39.51 -6.88 -3.80
CA GLU A 437 -38.21 -7.36 -4.29
C GLU A 437 -37.25 -6.24 -4.72
N SER A 438 -37.71 -5.00 -4.87
CA SER A 438 -36.88 -3.91 -5.39
C SER A 438 -37.21 -2.54 -4.81
N THR A 439 -36.19 -1.72 -4.55
CA THR A 439 -36.29 -0.29 -4.22
C THR A 439 -36.30 0.62 -5.46
N THR A 440 -36.28 0.03 -6.66
CA THR A 440 -36.35 0.74 -7.94
C THR A 440 -37.34 0.06 -8.89
N ALA A 441 -37.84 0.79 -9.90
CA ALA A 441 -38.79 0.23 -10.87
C ALA A 441 -38.19 -0.97 -11.62
N CYS A 442 -38.91 -2.08 -11.63
CA CYS A 442 -38.45 -3.40 -12.06
C CYS A 442 -37.77 -3.42 -13.45
N SER A 443 -36.55 -3.94 -13.52
CA SER A 443 -35.68 -3.87 -14.70
C SER A 443 -36.12 -4.76 -15.87
N CYS A 444 -36.83 -5.85 -15.60
CA CYS A 444 -37.31 -6.81 -16.58
C CYS A 444 -38.42 -7.70 -16.00
N LYS A 445 -39.04 -8.54 -16.82
CA LYS A 445 -39.99 -9.54 -16.31
C LYS A 445 -39.24 -10.80 -15.86
N PRO A 446 -39.63 -11.44 -14.74
CA PRO A 446 -39.04 -12.69 -14.31
C PRO A 446 -38.89 -13.73 -15.42
N GLY A 447 -37.67 -14.24 -15.62
CA GLY A 447 -37.36 -15.22 -16.67
C GLY A 447 -37.40 -14.71 -18.13
N GLU A 448 -37.58 -13.40 -18.37
CA GLU A 448 -37.42 -12.79 -19.69
C GLU A 448 -35.99 -13.01 -20.24
N LYS A 449 -35.80 -12.97 -21.56
CA LYS A 449 -34.50 -13.22 -22.19
C LYS A 449 -34.11 -12.11 -23.14
N ARG A 450 -32.86 -11.63 -23.04
CA ARG A 450 -32.28 -10.64 -23.94
C ARG A 450 -30.91 -11.08 -24.45
N LYS A 451 -30.55 -10.57 -25.63
CA LYS A 451 -29.18 -10.67 -26.13
C LYS A 451 -28.25 -9.73 -25.37
N CYS A 452 -27.00 -10.13 -25.26
CA CYS A 452 -25.96 -9.37 -24.60
C CYS A 452 -24.63 -9.48 -25.36
N TRP A 453 -23.83 -8.43 -25.30
CA TRP A 453 -22.59 -8.31 -26.03
C TRP A 453 -21.53 -7.71 -25.10
N ARG A 454 -20.33 -8.30 -25.08
CA ARG A 454 -19.21 -7.91 -24.18
C ARG A 454 -18.02 -7.26 -24.91
N GLY A 455 -18.03 -7.25 -26.24
CA GLY A 455 -17.01 -6.56 -27.05
C GLY A 455 -17.44 -5.16 -27.46
N SER A 456 -16.64 -4.49 -28.28
CA SER A 456 -17.06 -3.26 -28.97
C SER A 456 -18.18 -3.56 -29.98
N GLU A 457 -19.09 -2.62 -30.26
CA GLU A 457 -20.11 -2.82 -31.31
C GLU A 457 -19.48 -3.06 -32.70
N GLU A 458 -18.25 -2.58 -32.92
CA GLU A 458 -17.50 -2.81 -34.16
C GLU A 458 -17.00 -4.24 -34.35
N THR A 459 -16.87 -5.03 -33.28
CA THR A 459 -16.46 -6.46 -33.33
C THR A 459 -17.67 -7.42 -33.28
N ARG A 460 -18.88 -6.88 -33.18
CA ARG A 460 -20.11 -7.63 -32.95
C ARG A 460 -20.54 -8.45 -34.17
N ASN A 461 -20.74 -9.75 -33.97
CA ASN A 461 -21.11 -10.72 -35.01
C ASN A 461 -20.12 -10.80 -36.21
N LYS A 462 -18.84 -10.46 -36.00
CA LYS A 462 -17.74 -10.71 -36.93
C LYS A 462 -16.97 -11.98 -36.55
N GLY A 463 -16.20 -12.54 -37.49
CA GLY A 463 -15.37 -13.72 -37.23
C GLY A 463 -16.12 -14.90 -36.60
N ILE A 464 -15.60 -15.37 -35.46
CA ILE A 464 -16.27 -16.37 -34.62
C ILE A 464 -17.26 -15.79 -33.60
N CYS A 465 -17.26 -14.46 -33.45
CA CYS A 465 -17.99 -13.78 -32.41
C CYS A 465 -19.50 -13.79 -32.62
N ARG A 466 -20.23 -13.83 -31.50
CA ARG A 466 -21.69 -13.79 -31.45
C ARG A 466 -22.16 -13.32 -30.08
N ASP A 467 -23.31 -12.66 -30.08
CA ASP A 467 -24.05 -12.32 -28.87
C ASP A 467 -24.22 -13.53 -27.95
N GLY A 468 -24.13 -13.29 -26.63
CA GLY A 468 -24.65 -14.19 -25.62
C GLY A 468 -26.12 -13.91 -25.32
N GLU A 469 -26.66 -14.66 -24.37
CA GLU A 469 -28.00 -14.45 -23.82
C GLU A 469 -27.91 -14.20 -22.31
N GLN A 470 -28.64 -13.19 -21.82
CA GLN A 470 -28.97 -13.01 -20.41
C GLN A 470 -30.41 -13.44 -20.20
N THR A 471 -30.67 -14.10 -19.08
CA THR A 471 -32.03 -14.36 -18.59
C THR A 471 -32.26 -13.44 -17.39
N CYS A 472 -33.38 -12.72 -17.38
CA CYS A 472 -33.85 -11.96 -16.23
C CYS A 472 -34.06 -12.94 -15.07
N ASP A 473 -33.70 -12.53 -13.88
CA ASP A 473 -33.73 -13.38 -12.70
C ASP A 473 -35.19 -13.73 -12.29
N ALA A 474 -35.36 -14.51 -11.22
CA ALA A 474 -36.69 -14.96 -10.79
C ALA A 474 -37.54 -13.85 -10.13
N THR A 475 -36.93 -12.75 -9.68
CA THR A 475 -37.60 -11.60 -9.04
C THR A 475 -37.96 -10.49 -10.03
N GLY A 476 -37.31 -10.44 -11.20
CA GLY A 476 -37.51 -9.36 -12.18
C GLY A 476 -36.65 -8.11 -11.93
N ALA A 477 -35.85 -8.12 -10.87
CA ALA A 477 -35.01 -6.99 -10.48
C ALA A 477 -33.79 -6.80 -11.42
N PHE A 478 -33.23 -7.87 -11.99
CA PHE A 478 -31.99 -7.77 -12.78
C PHE A 478 -31.77 -8.86 -13.85
N TRP A 479 -30.83 -8.57 -14.76
CA TRP A 479 -30.43 -9.48 -15.83
C TRP A 479 -29.22 -10.32 -15.42
N GLY A 480 -29.37 -11.65 -15.43
CA GLY A 480 -28.32 -12.61 -15.09
C GLY A 480 -27.12 -12.60 -16.04
N SER A 481 -26.12 -13.45 -15.79
CA SER A 481 -24.85 -13.42 -16.53
C SER A 481 -25.02 -13.67 -18.04
N CYS A 482 -24.21 -12.98 -18.84
CA CYS A 482 -24.23 -13.07 -20.29
C CYS A 482 -23.53 -14.37 -20.75
N THR A 483 -24.29 -15.39 -21.15
CA THR A 483 -23.80 -16.76 -21.41
C THR A 483 -23.93 -17.18 -22.88
N GLY A 484 -23.16 -18.20 -23.30
CA GLY A 484 -23.25 -18.78 -24.66
C GLY A 484 -22.68 -17.94 -25.82
N GLY A 485 -22.35 -16.68 -25.55
CA GLY A 485 -21.67 -15.80 -26.49
C GLY A 485 -20.23 -16.21 -26.75
N VAL A 486 -19.69 -15.75 -27.87
CA VAL A 486 -18.25 -15.79 -28.15
C VAL A 486 -17.85 -14.36 -28.43
N TYR A 487 -16.88 -13.88 -27.66
CA TYR A 487 -16.42 -12.50 -27.66
C TYR A 487 -15.01 -12.45 -28.25
N PRO A 488 -14.51 -11.25 -28.62
CA PRO A 488 -13.15 -11.09 -29.14
C PRO A 488 -12.13 -11.77 -28.25
N SER A 489 -11.44 -12.77 -28.79
CA SER A 489 -10.34 -13.46 -28.13
C SER A 489 -9.08 -12.65 -28.34
N LEU A 490 -8.54 -12.15 -27.24
CA LEU A 490 -7.35 -11.29 -27.22
C LEU A 490 -6.05 -12.10 -27.43
N VAL A 491 -6.17 -13.41 -27.65
CA VAL A 491 -5.16 -14.24 -28.33
C VAL A 491 -5.72 -14.67 -29.68
N SER A 492 -5.07 -14.24 -30.76
CA SER A 492 -5.43 -14.52 -32.17
C SER A 492 -5.11 -15.96 -32.64
N CYS A 493 -5.00 -16.89 -31.69
CA CYS A 493 -4.54 -18.27 -31.90
C CYS A 493 -5.31 -19.25 -31.00
N ASP A 494 -5.22 -20.55 -31.29
CA ASP A 494 -5.84 -21.57 -30.45
C ASP A 494 -5.20 -21.69 -29.06
N VAL A 495 -5.83 -22.50 -28.20
CA VAL A 495 -5.35 -22.83 -26.84
C VAL A 495 -3.95 -23.49 -26.79
N ALA A 496 -3.36 -23.84 -27.95
CA ALA A 496 -2.00 -24.35 -28.08
C ALA A 496 -1.03 -23.32 -28.71
N GLY A 497 -1.47 -22.08 -28.92
CA GLY A 497 -0.66 -20.99 -29.47
C GLY A 497 -0.44 -21.07 -30.99
N ASN A 498 -1.31 -21.76 -31.74
CA ASN A 498 -1.19 -21.90 -33.20
C ASN A 498 -2.28 -21.12 -33.94
N LEU A 499 -1.95 -20.65 -35.15
CA LEU A 499 -2.93 -20.04 -36.05
C LEU A 499 -3.98 -21.09 -36.45
N ASN A 500 -5.22 -20.86 -36.01
CA ASN A 500 -6.33 -21.79 -36.18
C ASN A 500 -7.18 -21.52 -37.45
N GLY A 501 -6.77 -20.54 -38.27
CA GLY A 501 -7.44 -20.15 -39.51
C GLY A 501 -8.80 -19.46 -39.31
N LYS A 502 -9.00 -18.82 -38.16
CA LYS A 502 -10.20 -18.06 -37.81
C LYS A 502 -9.86 -16.59 -37.53
N ASP A 503 -10.89 -15.77 -37.56
CA ASP A 503 -10.90 -14.39 -37.07
C ASP A 503 -11.33 -14.47 -35.60
N ASN A 504 -10.35 -14.50 -34.68
CA ASN A 504 -10.58 -14.69 -33.24
C ASN A 504 -10.67 -13.36 -32.49
N ASP A 505 -9.98 -12.30 -32.94
CA ASP A 505 -10.13 -10.94 -32.39
C ASP A 505 -11.38 -10.19 -32.94
N CYS A 506 -12.04 -10.76 -33.94
CA CYS A 506 -13.30 -10.31 -34.52
C CYS A 506 -13.22 -8.93 -35.17
N ASP A 507 -12.06 -8.53 -35.69
CA ASP A 507 -11.90 -7.29 -36.48
C ASP A 507 -12.59 -7.38 -37.87
N GLY A 508 -12.79 -8.60 -38.38
CA GLY A 508 -13.35 -8.92 -39.70
C GLY A 508 -12.37 -9.57 -40.68
N VAL A 509 -11.13 -9.84 -40.25
CA VAL A 509 -10.02 -10.44 -41.01
C VAL A 509 -9.58 -11.72 -40.31
N VAL A 510 -9.26 -12.77 -41.08
CA VAL A 510 -8.73 -14.01 -40.51
C VAL A 510 -7.32 -13.79 -39.96
N ASP A 511 -7.07 -14.26 -38.75
CA ASP A 511 -5.79 -14.11 -38.06
C ASP A 511 -4.62 -14.68 -38.87
N THR A 512 -3.54 -13.90 -38.96
CA THR A 512 -2.30 -14.26 -39.68
C THR A 512 -1.05 -14.28 -38.81
N VAL A 513 -1.13 -13.79 -37.56
CA VAL A 513 -0.04 -13.78 -36.57
C VAL A 513 -0.63 -13.94 -35.16
N CYS A 514 -0.04 -14.78 -34.31
CA CYS A 514 -0.40 -14.84 -32.89
C CYS A 514 0.05 -13.56 -32.16
N ARG A 515 -0.89 -12.92 -31.45
CA ARG A 515 -0.68 -11.75 -30.58
C ARG A 515 -1.49 -11.95 -29.32
N SER A 516 -1.00 -11.49 -28.17
CA SER A 516 -1.75 -11.41 -26.91
C SER A 516 -2.38 -10.03 -26.69
N THR A 517 -3.23 -9.89 -25.66
CA THR A 517 -3.63 -8.58 -25.07
C THR A 517 -2.46 -7.61 -25.01
N CYS A 518 -1.37 -8.09 -24.43
CA CYS A 518 -0.14 -7.35 -24.22
C CYS A 518 0.60 -6.97 -25.51
N ASP A 519 0.38 -7.69 -26.61
CA ASP A 519 0.97 -7.36 -27.93
C ASP A 519 0.03 -6.50 -28.80
N LEU A 520 -1.27 -6.46 -28.47
CA LEU A 520 -2.30 -5.66 -29.15
C LEU A 520 -2.45 -4.27 -28.52
N GLU A 521 -2.53 -4.19 -27.19
CA GLU A 521 -2.74 -2.94 -26.46
C GLU A 521 -1.42 -2.16 -26.22
N ALA A 522 -0.29 -2.85 -26.00
CA ALA A 522 1.03 -2.22 -25.97
C ALA A 522 1.70 -2.15 -27.37
N GLY A 523 0.90 -2.25 -28.44
CA GLY A 523 1.33 -2.02 -29.82
C GLY A 523 1.79 -0.58 -30.07
N GLU A 524 1.30 0.38 -29.26
CA GLU A 524 1.98 1.65 -29.03
C GLU A 524 2.76 1.59 -27.70
N LYS A 525 3.96 2.18 -27.69
CA LYS A 525 4.71 2.40 -26.45
C LYS A 525 3.85 3.21 -25.46
N SER A 526 4.02 2.91 -24.18
CA SER A 526 3.37 3.58 -23.05
C SER A 526 4.08 3.25 -21.73
N TYR A 527 3.74 3.96 -20.66
CA TYR A 527 3.97 3.53 -19.28
C TYR A 527 3.03 2.40 -18.81
N ILE A 528 1.89 2.21 -19.49
CA ILE A 528 0.98 1.07 -19.31
C ILE A 528 1.54 -0.13 -20.08
N GLY A 529 1.56 -1.32 -19.47
CA GLY A 529 2.09 -2.53 -20.10
C GLY A 529 2.00 -3.78 -19.24
N CYS A 530 2.50 -4.91 -19.75
CA CYS A 530 2.40 -6.21 -19.08
C CYS A 530 3.72 -6.78 -18.54
N GLU A 531 4.85 -6.09 -18.71
CA GLU A 531 6.12 -6.55 -18.18
C GLU A 531 6.98 -5.39 -17.71
N TYR A 532 7.44 -5.46 -16.47
CA TYR A 532 8.29 -4.47 -15.84
C TYR A 532 9.49 -5.12 -15.17
N TRP A 533 10.55 -4.33 -15.02
CA TRP A 533 11.79 -4.73 -14.38
C TRP A 533 12.16 -3.73 -13.29
N THR A 534 12.33 -4.26 -12.09
CA THR A 534 12.66 -3.51 -10.88
C THR A 534 13.88 -4.14 -10.20
N ALA A 535 14.58 -3.37 -9.39
CA ALA A 535 15.69 -3.86 -8.57
C ALA A 535 15.74 -3.02 -7.31
N TYR A 536 16.13 -3.63 -6.18
CA TYR A 536 16.37 -2.87 -4.96
C TYR A 536 17.57 -1.93 -5.17
N LEU A 537 17.34 -0.63 -4.96
CA LEU A 537 18.38 0.38 -4.95
C LEU A 537 18.72 0.68 -3.48
N TYR A 538 19.99 0.81 -3.14
CA TYR A 538 20.39 0.85 -1.72
C TYR A 538 19.96 2.16 -1.04
N ASN A 539 18.98 2.08 -0.12
CA ASN A 539 18.66 3.14 0.83
C ASN A 539 19.43 2.90 2.15
N LEU A 540 19.83 3.96 2.85
CA LEU A 540 20.57 3.91 4.12
C LEU A 540 19.71 3.71 5.36
N TYR A 541 18.40 3.97 5.27
CA TYR A 541 17.47 3.97 6.41
C TYR A 541 16.24 3.07 6.18
N SER A 542 16.31 2.19 5.18
CA SER A 542 15.23 1.33 4.70
C SER A 542 15.83 0.08 4.05
N ASP A 543 15.26 -1.10 4.31
CA ASP A 543 15.53 -2.33 3.54
C ASP A 543 14.36 -2.74 2.63
N ASN A 544 13.28 -1.94 2.63
CA ASN A 544 11.95 -2.33 2.16
C ASN A 544 11.72 -1.98 0.68
N HIS A 545 12.19 -2.83 -0.22
CA HIS A 545 11.87 -2.74 -1.65
C HIS A 545 10.40 -3.09 -1.89
N THR A 546 9.61 -2.13 -2.38
CA THR A 546 8.16 -2.31 -2.62
C THR A 546 7.81 -1.97 -4.06
N VAL A 547 6.91 -2.75 -4.66
CA VAL A 547 6.27 -2.41 -5.93
C VAL A 547 4.78 -2.23 -5.77
N VAL A 548 4.24 -1.28 -6.53
CA VAL A 548 2.85 -0.88 -6.50
C VAL A 548 2.31 -1.07 -7.90
N MET A 549 1.33 -1.96 -8.03
CA MET A 549 0.81 -2.40 -9.32
C MET A 549 -0.68 -2.07 -9.36
N SER A 550 -1.11 -1.34 -10.38
CA SER A 550 -2.48 -0.84 -10.50
C SER A 550 -3.11 -1.36 -11.78
N ASN A 551 -4.37 -1.79 -11.72
CA ASN A 551 -5.09 -2.29 -12.88
C ASN A 551 -5.94 -1.18 -13.50
N PRO A 552 -5.57 -0.61 -14.67
CA PRO A 552 -6.33 0.44 -15.34
C PRO A 552 -7.64 -0.07 -15.97
N SER A 553 -7.87 -1.38 -16.03
CA SER A 553 -9.07 -1.94 -16.66
C SER A 553 -10.33 -1.61 -15.86
N ASP A 554 -11.38 -1.20 -16.57
CA ASP A 554 -12.73 -1.03 -16.03
C ASP A 554 -13.48 -2.36 -15.85
N THR A 555 -12.99 -3.49 -16.40
CA THR A 555 -13.79 -4.74 -16.50
C THR A 555 -13.04 -6.06 -16.32
N LEU A 556 -11.70 -6.09 -16.40
CA LEU A 556 -10.91 -7.32 -16.37
C LEU A 556 -10.05 -7.38 -15.11
N THR A 557 -10.18 -8.45 -14.32
CA THR A 557 -9.23 -8.81 -13.26
C THR A 557 -7.92 -9.27 -13.89
N THR A 558 -6.79 -8.75 -13.40
CA THR A 558 -5.47 -8.98 -13.98
C THR A 558 -4.61 -9.84 -13.05
N LYS A 559 -4.04 -10.94 -13.54
CA LYS A 559 -3.09 -11.75 -12.76
C LYS A 559 -1.66 -11.28 -12.99
N VAL A 560 -0.92 -11.16 -11.90
CA VAL A 560 0.48 -10.72 -11.90
C VAL A 560 1.38 -11.78 -11.27
N TYR A 561 2.52 -12.01 -11.90
CA TYR A 561 3.52 -12.99 -11.54
C TYR A 561 4.87 -12.29 -11.38
N ILE A 562 5.49 -12.39 -10.21
CA ILE A 562 6.80 -11.79 -9.93
C ILE A 562 7.84 -12.90 -9.87
N TYR A 563 8.95 -12.74 -10.59
CA TYR A 563 10.03 -13.73 -10.64
C TYR A 563 11.37 -13.11 -10.25
N ASN A 564 12.21 -13.87 -9.55
CA ASN A 564 13.66 -13.68 -9.54
C ASN A 564 14.33 -14.62 -10.57
N LYS A 565 15.65 -14.53 -10.72
CA LYS A 565 16.41 -15.39 -11.65
C LYS A 565 16.22 -16.89 -11.40
N SER A 566 16.29 -17.32 -10.14
CA SER A 566 16.21 -18.74 -9.76
C SER A 566 14.85 -19.36 -10.11
N GLY A 567 13.75 -18.70 -9.72
CA GLY A 567 12.39 -19.15 -10.06
C GLY A 567 12.14 -19.12 -11.57
N PHE A 568 12.63 -18.10 -12.28
CA PHE A 568 12.44 -17.98 -13.73
C PHE A 568 13.24 -18.99 -14.56
N GLU A 569 14.47 -19.33 -14.14
CA GLU A 569 15.34 -20.25 -14.87
C GLU A 569 15.13 -21.73 -14.49
N ASN A 570 14.31 -21.99 -13.46
CA ASN A 570 13.81 -23.33 -13.15
C ASN A 570 12.91 -23.86 -14.29
N ALA A 571 12.94 -25.18 -14.51
CA ALA A 571 12.20 -25.86 -15.58
C ALA A 571 10.67 -25.67 -15.50
N THR A 572 10.15 -25.39 -14.31
CA THR A 572 8.73 -25.10 -14.06
C THR A 572 8.35 -23.62 -14.16
N GLN A 573 9.33 -22.70 -14.27
CA GLN A 573 9.15 -21.24 -14.18
C GLN A 573 8.29 -20.84 -12.97
N ALA A 574 8.74 -21.18 -11.76
CA ALA A 574 8.02 -20.86 -10.54
C ALA A 574 8.12 -19.34 -10.22
N PRO A 575 7.00 -18.60 -10.13
CA PRO A 575 7.01 -17.24 -9.63
C PRO A 575 7.27 -17.23 -8.11
N LEU A 576 7.89 -16.15 -7.62
CA LEU A 576 7.97 -15.85 -6.18
C LEU A 576 6.61 -15.45 -5.62
N TYR A 577 5.86 -14.65 -6.37
CA TYR A 577 4.54 -14.16 -5.99
C TYR A 577 3.58 -14.32 -7.17
N THR A 578 2.38 -14.83 -6.90
CA THR A 578 1.24 -14.81 -7.84
C THR A 578 0.12 -14.04 -7.19
N LEU A 579 -0.35 -12.99 -7.87
CA LEU A 579 -1.25 -11.98 -7.34
C LEU A 579 -2.40 -11.78 -8.33
N SER A 580 -3.55 -11.32 -7.84
CA SER A 580 -4.68 -10.88 -8.68
C SER A 580 -5.02 -9.43 -8.32
N ILE A 581 -5.25 -8.61 -9.33
CA ILE A 581 -5.60 -7.19 -9.19
C ILE A 581 -6.96 -7.00 -9.86
N GLU A 582 -7.99 -6.73 -9.06
CA GLU A 582 -9.35 -6.47 -9.57
C GLU A 582 -9.40 -5.22 -10.48
N PRO A 583 -10.46 -5.05 -11.31
CA PRO A 583 -10.65 -3.82 -12.09
C PRO A 583 -10.53 -2.57 -11.22
N LYS A 584 -9.72 -1.58 -11.64
CA LYS A 584 -9.35 -0.37 -10.86
C LYS A 584 -8.62 -0.64 -9.53
N GLY A 585 -8.31 -1.90 -9.22
CA GLY A 585 -7.63 -2.30 -8.00
C GLY A 585 -6.14 -1.97 -8.01
N VAL A 586 -5.56 -2.00 -6.81
CA VAL A 586 -4.13 -1.80 -6.56
C VAL A 586 -3.63 -2.91 -5.66
N VAL A 587 -2.46 -3.46 -5.99
CA VAL A 587 -1.72 -4.38 -5.13
C VAL A 587 -0.35 -3.80 -4.82
N VAL A 588 -0.06 -3.70 -3.54
CA VAL A 588 1.25 -3.33 -3.00
C VAL A 588 1.96 -4.62 -2.61
N GLN A 589 3.11 -4.90 -3.22
CA GLN A 589 3.92 -6.07 -2.89
C GLN A 589 5.31 -5.63 -2.44
N GLN A 590 5.62 -5.88 -1.17
CA GLN A 590 7.00 -5.84 -0.69
C GLN A 590 7.74 -7.07 -1.23
N ILE A 591 8.84 -6.84 -1.95
CA ILE A 591 9.59 -7.92 -2.60
C ILE A 591 10.79 -8.35 -1.74
N ASN A 592 11.41 -7.43 -1.00
CA ASN A 592 12.57 -7.69 -0.14
C ASN A 592 12.26 -7.31 1.32
N PRO A 593 12.05 -8.29 2.23
CA PRO A 593 11.70 -8.03 3.62
C PRO A 593 12.85 -8.11 4.63
N LYS A 594 14.09 -8.47 4.23
CA LYS A 594 15.17 -8.79 5.20
C LYS A 594 16.57 -8.24 4.92
N GLY A 595 16.78 -7.39 3.91
CA GLY A 595 18.07 -6.67 3.71
C GLY A 595 19.32 -7.53 3.41
N LYS A 596 19.24 -8.88 3.48
CA LYS A 596 20.41 -9.79 3.44
C LYS A 596 21.22 -9.77 2.11
N ASN A 597 20.68 -9.23 1.02
CA ASN A 597 21.33 -9.16 -0.31
C ASN A 597 21.68 -7.72 -0.74
N MET A 598 22.41 -6.98 0.08
CA MET A 598 22.73 -5.57 -0.19
C MET A 598 24.05 -5.35 -0.93
N CYS A 599 23.96 -4.84 -2.16
CA CYS A 599 25.10 -4.27 -2.87
C CYS A 599 25.45 -2.86 -2.37
N ILE A 600 26.07 -2.78 -1.19
CA ILE A 600 26.63 -1.52 -0.64
C ILE A 600 27.79 -0.99 -1.50
N SER A 601 28.27 -1.73 -2.51
CA SER A 601 29.38 -1.32 -3.39
C SER A 601 29.14 -1.58 -4.88
N THR A 602 30.04 -1.04 -5.72
CA THR A 602 30.05 -1.28 -7.17
C THR A 602 30.09 -2.78 -7.47
N SER A 603 29.12 -3.26 -8.25
CA SER A 603 28.75 -4.68 -8.30
C SER A 603 27.94 -5.05 -9.54
N GLN A 604 27.93 -6.35 -9.85
CA GLN A 604 27.02 -6.99 -10.81
C GLN A 604 26.50 -8.28 -10.19
N MET A 605 25.18 -8.40 -10.01
CA MET A 605 24.55 -9.58 -9.37
C MET A 605 23.15 -9.86 -9.91
N PRO A 606 22.66 -11.11 -9.87
CA PRO A 606 21.36 -11.52 -10.40
C PRO A 606 20.16 -11.15 -9.48
N MET A 607 20.02 -9.87 -9.15
CA MET A 607 19.09 -9.37 -8.10
C MET A 607 17.88 -8.59 -8.63
N ALA A 608 17.63 -8.62 -9.94
CA ALA A 608 16.44 -7.99 -10.50
C ALA A 608 15.19 -8.84 -10.23
N TYR A 609 14.03 -8.19 -10.28
CA TYR A 609 12.74 -8.85 -10.31
C TYR A 609 12.02 -8.50 -11.61
N ARG A 610 11.45 -9.53 -12.24
CA ARG A 610 10.58 -9.41 -13.42
C ARG A 610 9.14 -9.52 -12.97
N ILE A 611 8.38 -8.45 -13.18
CA ILE A 611 6.93 -8.43 -13.00
C ILE A 611 6.31 -8.74 -14.35
N ARG A 612 5.41 -9.72 -14.41
CA ARG A 612 4.65 -10.06 -15.63
C ARG A 612 3.15 -10.10 -15.31
N ALA A 613 2.35 -9.41 -16.09
CA ALA A 613 0.88 -9.47 -16.02
C ALA A 613 0.30 -10.18 -17.25
N ASP A 614 -0.95 -10.66 -17.18
CA ASP A 614 -1.70 -11.19 -18.31
C ASP A 614 -2.56 -10.14 -19.06
N HIS A 615 -2.78 -8.99 -18.44
CA HIS A 615 -3.38 -7.78 -19.00
C HIS A 615 -2.52 -6.55 -18.61
N PRO A 616 -2.63 -5.41 -19.30
CA PRO A 616 -1.80 -4.26 -18.97
C PRO A 616 -2.11 -3.68 -17.59
N ILE A 617 -1.06 -3.36 -16.84
CA ILE A 617 -1.10 -2.66 -15.55
C ILE A 617 -0.35 -1.33 -15.67
N THR A 618 -0.32 -0.55 -14.58
CA THR A 618 0.76 0.42 -14.31
C THR A 618 1.56 -0.06 -13.12
N ALA A 619 2.85 0.27 -13.08
CA ALA A 619 3.75 -0.17 -12.02
C ALA A 619 4.69 0.94 -11.57
N TYR A 620 4.93 1.01 -10.26
CA TYR A 620 5.82 1.95 -9.59
C TYR A 620 6.67 1.19 -8.57
N GLN A 621 7.90 1.63 -8.31
CA GLN A 621 8.70 1.15 -7.18
C GLN A 621 8.84 2.22 -6.11
N PHE A 622 8.95 1.78 -4.85
CA PHE A 622 9.09 2.62 -3.66
C PHE A 622 10.13 2.01 -2.71
N ASN A 623 10.77 2.86 -1.91
CA ASN A 623 11.94 2.48 -1.12
C ASN A 623 12.11 3.34 0.16
N SER A 624 11.21 3.30 1.15
CA SER A 624 10.06 2.40 1.29
C SER A 624 8.67 3.03 1.06
N TRP A 625 7.71 2.18 0.67
CA TRP A 625 6.28 2.53 0.58
C TRP A 625 5.65 2.99 1.91
N ALA A 626 6.27 2.71 3.06
CA ALA A 626 5.70 2.94 4.37
C ALA A 626 6.45 4.05 5.14
N ALA A 627 5.98 5.30 5.01
CA ALA A 627 6.56 6.49 5.65
C ALA A 627 6.69 6.41 7.19
N ALA A 628 5.94 5.52 7.85
CA ALA A 628 6.05 5.28 9.29
C ALA A 628 7.26 4.42 9.71
N SER A 629 7.88 3.71 8.75
CA SER A 629 8.98 2.77 9.02
C SER A 629 10.37 3.31 8.66
N THR A 630 10.45 4.34 7.82
CA THR A 630 11.73 4.83 7.28
C THR A 630 11.77 6.36 7.24
N ASN A 631 12.86 6.96 7.75
CA ASN A 631 13.14 8.40 7.70
C ASN A 631 13.68 8.86 6.34
N SER A 632 13.40 8.08 5.30
CA SER A 632 13.92 8.23 3.95
C SER A 632 13.09 7.38 2.99
N ASN A 633 12.69 7.96 1.87
CA ASN A 633 12.07 7.27 0.74
C ASN A 633 12.21 8.08 -0.57
N ASP A 634 12.18 7.38 -1.70
CA ASP A 634 11.78 7.97 -2.98
C ASP A 634 11.00 6.93 -3.80
N ALA A 635 10.45 7.33 -4.95
CA ALA A 635 9.68 6.46 -5.82
C ALA A 635 10.06 6.62 -7.28
N SER A 636 9.86 5.59 -8.09
CA SER A 636 10.12 5.67 -9.53
C SER A 636 8.96 5.11 -10.34
N LEU A 637 8.65 5.76 -11.47
CA LEU A 637 7.76 5.18 -12.48
C LEU A 637 8.47 3.99 -13.15
N LEU A 638 7.90 2.79 -13.11
CA LEU A 638 8.45 1.67 -13.86
C LEU A 638 8.01 1.73 -15.32
N ILE A 639 8.97 1.51 -16.21
CA ILE A 639 8.83 1.54 -17.67
C ILE A 639 8.63 0.10 -18.18
N PRO A 640 7.60 -0.17 -19.01
CA PRO A 640 7.40 -1.49 -19.59
C PRO A 640 8.56 -1.93 -20.49
N SER A 641 8.85 -3.23 -20.56
CA SER A 641 9.93 -3.80 -21.39
C SER A 641 9.88 -3.40 -22.88
N LEU A 642 8.69 -3.21 -23.43
CA LEU A 642 8.48 -2.75 -24.82
C LEU A 642 8.85 -1.27 -25.01
N SER A 643 8.71 -0.47 -23.96
CA SER A 643 9.00 0.96 -23.94
C SER A 643 10.47 1.27 -23.59
N LEU A 644 11.17 0.35 -22.91
CA LEU A 644 12.61 0.43 -22.68
C LEU A 644 13.43 0.64 -23.96
N GLY A 645 14.67 1.09 -23.78
CA GLY A 645 15.60 1.38 -24.86
C GLY A 645 16.98 0.81 -24.61
N LYS A 646 17.89 1.17 -25.50
CA LYS A 646 19.30 0.73 -25.51
C LYS A 646 20.27 1.81 -25.10
N GLU A 647 19.84 3.08 -25.16
CA GLU A 647 20.70 4.24 -25.04
C GLU A 647 20.12 5.19 -23.99
N TYR A 648 20.95 5.56 -23.02
CA TYR A 648 20.61 6.43 -21.90
C TYR A 648 21.78 7.38 -21.62
N ILE A 649 21.46 8.59 -21.16
CA ILE A 649 22.42 9.46 -20.47
C ILE A 649 21.92 9.57 -19.04
N VAL A 650 22.78 9.20 -18.09
CA VAL A 650 22.48 9.13 -16.66
C VAL A 650 22.24 10.53 -16.10
N MET A 651 21.28 10.64 -15.18
CA MET A 651 21.11 11.76 -14.28
C MET A 651 21.14 11.24 -12.83
N THR A 652 21.86 11.95 -11.97
CA THR A 652 21.96 11.68 -10.52
C THR A 652 21.97 13.01 -9.76
N TYR A 653 21.85 12.97 -8.44
CA TYR A 653 22.25 14.08 -7.58
C TYR A 653 23.52 13.72 -6.78
N GLU A 654 24.21 14.72 -6.24
CA GLU A 654 25.37 14.48 -5.35
C GLU A 654 24.93 13.93 -3.99
N SER A 655 25.76 13.05 -3.39
CA SER A 655 25.53 12.57 -2.02
C SER A 655 26.37 13.35 -1.01
N GLN A 656 25.78 13.63 0.16
CA GLN A 656 26.45 14.37 1.25
C GLN A 656 27.67 13.62 1.79
N THR A 657 28.72 14.36 2.16
CA THR A 657 29.78 13.81 3.01
C THR A 657 29.29 13.72 4.45
N GLY A 658 29.20 12.50 5.00
CA GLY A 658 29.22 12.32 6.45
C GLY A 658 30.64 12.45 7.01
N GLY A 659 30.85 12.11 8.28
CA GLY A 659 32.18 12.18 8.91
C GLY A 659 33.15 11.11 8.37
N GLU A 660 34.37 11.03 8.93
CA GLU A 660 35.33 9.96 8.59
C GLU A 660 34.80 8.53 8.87
N GLN A 661 33.67 8.40 9.57
CA GLN A 661 32.98 7.14 9.85
C GLN A 661 31.90 6.78 8.80
N ASP A 662 31.42 7.73 7.99
CA ASP A 662 30.28 7.56 7.08
C ASP A 662 30.71 7.32 5.61
N ALA A 663 31.52 6.28 5.39
CA ALA A 663 32.05 5.98 4.05
C ALA A 663 30.97 5.65 2.99
N ALA A 664 29.72 5.40 3.39
CA ALA A 664 28.69 4.78 2.55
C ALA A 664 27.81 5.73 1.71
N HIS A 665 27.97 7.06 1.82
CA HIS A 665 27.15 8.05 1.10
C HIS A 665 27.64 8.29 -0.33
N THR A 666 26.96 7.76 -1.36
CA THR A 666 27.37 7.89 -2.76
C THR A 666 26.20 8.15 -3.70
N SER A 667 26.45 8.91 -4.77
CA SER A 667 25.59 8.84 -5.97
C SER A 667 25.80 7.50 -6.67
N TYR A 668 24.76 6.99 -7.31
CA TYR A 668 24.81 5.71 -8.02
C TYR A 668 23.95 5.76 -9.29
N PHE A 669 24.25 4.86 -10.21
CA PHE A 669 23.29 4.47 -11.24
C PHE A 669 23.33 2.95 -11.43
N THR A 670 22.19 2.41 -11.87
CA THR A 670 21.95 0.97 -11.92
C THR A 670 21.42 0.59 -13.29
N VAL A 671 21.93 -0.48 -13.88
CA VAL A 671 21.50 -1.04 -15.17
C VAL A 671 21.00 -2.46 -14.96
N VAL A 672 19.77 -2.74 -15.39
CA VAL A 672 19.10 -4.04 -15.27
C VAL A 672 18.95 -4.67 -16.66
N ALA A 673 19.44 -5.89 -16.83
CA ALA A 673 19.33 -6.65 -18.08
C ALA A 673 18.02 -7.46 -18.14
N THR A 674 17.20 -7.15 -19.16
CA THR A 674 15.81 -7.61 -19.27
C THR A 674 15.61 -8.72 -20.32
N GLU A 675 16.37 -8.69 -21.41
CA GLU A 675 16.26 -9.63 -22.53
C GLU A 675 17.09 -10.93 -22.32
N PRO A 676 16.63 -12.09 -22.85
CA PRO A 676 17.34 -13.37 -22.73
C PRO A 676 18.68 -13.40 -23.47
N GLY A 677 19.68 -14.06 -22.87
CA GLY A 677 21.06 -14.18 -23.37
C GLY A 677 21.90 -12.91 -23.20
N LYS A 678 23.20 -12.99 -23.47
CA LYS A 678 24.17 -11.93 -23.16
C LYS A 678 23.78 -10.53 -23.68
N THR A 679 23.74 -9.58 -22.76
CA THR A 679 23.54 -8.15 -22.99
C THR A 679 24.85 -7.43 -22.71
N HIS A 680 25.53 -7.00 -23.76
CA HIS A 680 26.70 -6.14 -23.66
C HIS A 680 26.25 -4.71 -23.38
N VAL A 681 26.79 -4.09 -22.33
CA VAL A 681 26.51 -2.71 -21.90
C VAL A 681 27.82 -1.92 -21.89
N THR A 682 27.94 -0.94 -22.77
CA THR A 682 29.06 0.00 -22.82
C THR A 682 28.72 1.22 -21.97
N VAL A 683 29.52 1.48 -20.95
CA VAL A 683 29.42 2.66 -20.09
C VAL A 683 30.62 3.57 -20.36
N LYS A 684 30.37 4.86 -20.57
CA LYS A 684 31.40 5.91 -20.51
C LYS A 684 31.05 6.89 -19.39
N THR A 685 31.83 6.87 -18.33
CA THR A 685 31.55 7.63 -17.11
C THR A 685 32.01 9.08 -17.20
N THR A 686 31.24 10.02 -16.63
CA THR A 686 31.66 11.42 -16.41
C THR A 686 32.42 11.62 -15.10
N ALA A 687 32.32 10.67 -14.16
CA ALA A 687 32.91 10.73 -12.84
C ALA A 687 33.79 9.50 -12.53
N PRO A 688 34.65 9.54 -11.49
CA PRO A 688 35.29 8.32 -11.00
C PRO A 688 34.25 7.33 -10.46
N ILE A 689 34.50 6.03 -10.61
CA ILE A 689 33.69 4.93 -10.06
C ILE A 689 34.56 4.16 -9.07
N VAL A 690 34.05 3.89 -7.86
CA VAL A 690 34.79 3.12 -6.86
C VAL A 690 34.85 1.64 -7.20
N LYS A 691 35.91 0.97 -6.74
CA LYS A 691 36.03 -0.49 -6.81
C LYS A 691 35.05 -1.21 -5.87
N SER A 692 34.80 -2.50 -6.12
CA SER A 692 34.06 -3.36 -5.19
C SER A 692 34.71 -3.40 -3.79
N GLY A 693 33.89 -3.49 -2.74
CA GLY A 693 34.35 -3.70 -1.36
C GLY A 693 35.00 -2.50 -0.64
N HIS A 694 34.94 -1.27 -1.18
CA HIS A 694 35.63 -0.10 -0.60
C HIS A 694 34.98 0.52 0.66
N PHE A 695 33.88 -0.04 1.18
CA PHE A 695 33.09 0.56 2.27
C PHE A 695 33.20 -0.18 3.62
N ASN A 696 34.21 -1.01 3.78
CA ASN A 696 34.35 -2.01 4.85
C ASN A 696 34.87 -1.50 6.22
N ASN A 697 34.81 -0.19 6.51
CA ASN A 697 35.23 0.37 7.80
C ASN A 697 34.17 0.21 8.93
N LEU A 698 32.99 -0.35 8.65
CA LEU A 698 31.89 -0.50 9.62
C LEU A 698 31.74 -1.91 10.22
N GLY A 699 32.67 -2.83 9.96
CA GLY A 699 32.73 -4.13 10.67
C GLY A 699 31.60 -5.13 10.35
N GLY A 700 30.78 -4.89 9.33
CA GLY A 700 29.88 -5.91 8.78
C GLY A 700 30.66 -7.06 8.13
N PRO A 701 30.08 -8.28 8.03
CA PRO A 701 30.72 -9.40 7.34
C PRO A 701 30.98 -9.10 5.85
N GLU A 702 31.87 -9.88 5.20
CA GLU A 702 32.13 -9.80 3.75
C GLU A 702 30.94 -10.32 2.91
N LEU A 703 29.78 -9.69 3.03
CA LEU A 703 28.58 -10.05 2.29
C LEU A 703 28.64 -9.45 0.87
N TYR A 704 29.10 -10.31 -0.03
CA TYR A 704 29.00 -10.20 -1.49
C TYR A 704 29.82 -9.07 -2.13
N ALA A 705 31.14 -9.24 -2.12
CA ALA A 705 31.94 -8.75 -3.24
C ALA A 705 31.59 -9.56 -4.50
N GLY A 706 30.88 -8.94 -5.44
CA GLY A 706 30.86 -9.39 -6.83
C GLY A 706 32.29 -9.41 -7.42
N PRO A 707 32.51 -10.02 -8.59
CA PRO A 707 33.87 -10.20 -9.15
C PRO A 707 34.63 -8.87 -9.21
N ASN A 708 35.85 -8.84 -8.64
CA ASN A 708 36.66 -7.63 -8.40
C ASN A 708 36.45 -6.52 -9.45
N PHE A 709 35.60 -5.55 -9.11
CA PHE A 709 35.32 -4.40 -9.96
C PHE A 709 36.47 -3.41 -9.83
N GLU A 710 37.37 -3.37 -10.82
CA GLU A 710 38.38 -2.32 -10.88
C GLU A 710 37.75 -0.93 -10.98
N ALA A 711 38.32 0.03 -10.25
CA ALA A 711 37.87 1.42 -10.25
C ALA A 711 38.02 2.07 -11.64
N MET A 712 37.12 2.98 -11.98
CA MET A 712 37.16 3.75 -13.23
C MET A 712 37.45 5.22 -12.94
N LYS A 713 38.16 5.89 -13.82
CA LYS A 713 38.36 7.34 -13.79
C LYS A 713 37.27 8.05 -14.58
N ALA A 714 37.03 9.32 -14.29
CA ALA A 714 36.22 10.20 -15.14
C ALA A 714 36.73 10.16 -16.59
N GLY A 715 35.82 9.91 -17.54
CA GLY A 715 36.11 9.75 -18.96
C GLY A 715 36.40 8.31 -19.41
N ASP A 716 36.64 7.36 -18.50
CA ASP A 716 36.90 5.96 -18.86
C ASP A 716 35.66 5.32 -19.51
N THR A 717 35.92 4.40 -20.44
CA THR A 717 34.88 3.59 -21.10
C THR A 717 35.11 2.11 -20.81
N ARG A 718 34.06 1.40 -20.39
CA ARG A 718 34.12 -0.04 -20.07
C ARG A 718 32.89 -0.75 -20.64
N VAL A 719 33.09 -1.98 -21.10
CA VAL A 719 32.01 -2.89 -21.52
C VAL A 719 31.79 -3.91 -20.42
N PHE A 720 30.53 -4.08 -20.02
CA PHE A 720 30.06 -5.10 -19.10
C PHE A 720 29.21 -6.11 -19.87
N GLU A 721 29.22 -7.36 -19.45
CA GLU A 721 28.41 -8.43 -20.02
C GLU A 721 27.41 -8.90 -18.96
N LEU A 722 26.12 -8.68 -19.21
CA LEU A 722 25.03 -8.98 -18.29
C LEU A 722 24.20 -10.15 -18.83
N ASP A 723 23.88 -11.12 -17.98
CA ASP A 723 22.78 -12.05 -18.22
C ASP A 723 21.44 -11.42 -17.82
N ARG A 724 20.32 -11.97 -18.30
CA ARG A 724 19.00 -11.54 -17.82
C ARG A 724 18.89 -11.70 -16.30
N PHE A 725 18.20 -10.77 -15.64
CA PHE A 725 18.14 -10.57 -14.19
C PHE A 725 19.41 -10.00 -13.54
N ASP A 726 20.51 -9.84 -14.27
CA ASP A 726 21.69 -9.17 -13.71
C ASP A 726 21.44 -7.67 -13.56
N VAL A 727 21.85 -7.16 -12.39
CA VAL A 727 21.81 -5.77 -11.95
C VAL A 727 23.24 -5.29 -11.81
N LEU A 728 23.67 -4.34 -12.64
CA LEU A 728 24.96 -3.65 -12.59
C LEU A 728 24.77 -2.32 -11.88
N THR A 729 25.37 -2.14 -10.69
CA THR A 729 25.33 -0.88 -9.94
C THR A 729 26.72 -0.25 -9.90
N LEU A 730 26.87 0.99 -10.38
CA LEU A 730 28.13 1.73 -10.34
C LEU A 730 28.02 2.93 -9.38
N ASN A 731 28.90 2.97 -8.37
CA ASN A 731 28.89 4.00 -7.33
C ASN A 731 30.05 4.99 -7.51
N ALA A 732 29.78 6.28 -7.31
CA ALA A 732 30.82 7.30 -7.25
C ALA A 732 31.55 7.28 -5.89
N PRO A 733 32.71 7.95 -5.75
CA PRO A 733 33.35 8.18 -4.45
C PRO A 733 32.45 8.96 -3.47
N PRO A 734 32.56 8.72 -2.15
CA PRO A 734 31.73 9.36 -1.12
C PRO A 734 32.16 10.79 -0.78
N GLN A 735 32.27 11.64 -1.80
CA GLN A 735 32.89 12.97 -1.74
C GLN A 735 32.12 14.00 -2.58
N ARG A 736 30.78 14.04 -2.47
CA ARG A 736 29.90 14.92 -3.27
C ARG A 736 30.12 14.77 -4.78
N VAL A 737 30.43 13.54 -5.21
CA VAL A 737 30.60 13.21 -6.61
C VAL A 737 29.28 12.74 -7.16
N GLU A 738 28.86 13.32 -8.29
CA GLU A 738 27.69 12.94 -9.06
C GLU A 738 28.08 12.44 -10.45
N GLN A 739 27.20 11.70 -11.11
CA GLN A 739 27.50 10.94 -12.34
C GLN A 739 26.70 11.41 -13.57
N THR A 740 26.02 12.56 -13.49
CA THR A 740 25.20 13.07 -14.61
C THR A 740 26.04 13.23 -15.88
N GLY A 741 25.45 12.90 -17.02
CA GLY A 741 26.14 12.91 -18.32
C GLY A 741 26.86 11.59 -18.66
N THR A 742 26.96 10.65 -17.71
CA THR A 742 27.47 9.28 -17.99
C THR A 742 26.60 8.60 -19.03
N THR A 743 27.18 8.04 -20.10
CA THR A 743 26.41 7.41 -21.17
C THR A 743 26.38 5.89 -21.03
N VAL A 744 25.21 5.30 -21.21
CA VAL A 744 24.97 3.85 -21.25
C VAL A 744 24.47 3.48 -22.64
N ASN A 745 25.18 2.60 -23.34
CA ASN A 745 24.79 2.08 -24.66
C ASN A 745 24.83 0.54 -24.62
N ALA A 746 23.68 -0.09 -24.79
CA ALA A 746 23.48 -1.53 -24.67
C ALA A 746 23.15 -2.19 -26.01
N SER A 747 23.53 -3.46 -26.15
CA SER A 747 23.18 -4.28 -27.32
C SER A 747 21.69 -4.68 -27.37
N LYS A 748 21.01 -4.65 -26.22
CA LYS A 748 19.61 -5.03 -26.00
C LYS A 748 18.93 -4.00 -25.09
N ASN A 749 17.61 -4.07 -24.95
CA ASN A 749 16.88 -3.20 -24.04
C ASN A 749 17.31 -3.46 -22.58
N VAL A 750 17.51 -2.37 -21.84
CA VAL A 750 17.90 -2.38 -20.43
C VAL A 750 17.06 -1.38 -19.66
N ALA A 751 16.77 -1.66 -18.40
CA ALA A 751 16.23 -0.67 -17.48
C ALA A 751 17.41 0.08 -16.83
N VAL A 752 17.33 1.41 -16.72
CA VAL A 752 18.39 2.23 -16.12
C VAL A 752 17.79 3.14 -15.06
N PHE A 753 18.35 3.12 -13.86
CA PHE A 753 17.96 3.96 -12.74
C PHE A 753 19.11 4.90 -12.38
N GLY A 754 18.79 6.12 -11.97
CA GLY A 754 19.75 7.10 -11.48
C GLY A 754 19.33 7.59 -10.10
N GLY A 755 20.29 7.80 -9.19
CA GLY A 755 19.96 8.11 -7.82
C GLY A 755 21.13 8.51 -6.93
N SER A 756 20.83 8.62 -5.64
CA SER A 756 21.78 8.92 -4.58
C SER A 756 21.29 8.33 -3.26
N ARG A 757 22.19 7.77 -2.44
CA ARG A 757 21.82 7.10 -1.20
C ARG A 757 21.35 8.06 -0.10
N SER A 758 21.79 9.31 -0.17
CA SER A 758 21.47 10.36 0.80
C SER A 758 21.91 11.71 0.24
N SER A 759 20.95 12.56 -0.13
CA SER A 759 21.16 13.87 -0.72
C SER A 759 20.46 14.96 0.09
N HIS A 760 21.04 16.15 0.07
CA HIS A 760 20.48 17.36 0.67
C HIS A 760 20.41 18.41 -0.44
N ILE A 761 19.24 18.98 -0.69
CA ILE A 761 19.00 19.81 -1.87
C ILE A 761 18.49 21.20 -1.44
N PRO A 762 19.19 22.30 -1.77
CA PRO A 762 20.55 22.35 -2.34
C PRO A 762 21.59 21.98 -1.27
N ASP A 763 22.84 21.69 -1.67
CA ASP A 763 23.89 21.38 -0.71
C ASP A 763 24.13 22.55 0.28
N GLN A 764 23.96 22.24 1.56
CA GLN A 764 24.43 23.03 2.69
C GLN A 764 25.09 22.07 3.70
N SER A 765 26.10 22.55 4.43
CA SER A 765 26.91 21.74 5.35
C SER A 765 26.19 21.45 6.68
N VAL A 766 25.04 20.80 6.61
CA VAL A 766 24.15 20.44 7.73
C VAL A 766 23.97 18.92 7.79
N GLY A 767 24.04 18.34 9.00
CA GLY A 767 24.03 16.89 9.20
C GLY A 767 22.65 16.22 9.21
N CYS A 768 21.56 16.98 9.07
CA CYS A 768 20.19 16.47 9.07
C CYS A 768 19.59 16.49 7.66
N CYS A 769 18.38 15.94 7.56
CA CYS A 769 17.43 16.35 6.55
C CYS A 769 17.86 15.92 5.13
N ARG A 770 18.09 14.62 4.95
CA ARG A 770 18.74 14.02 3.78
C ARG A 770 18.01 12.75 3.38
N ASP A 771 17.60 12.66 2.12
CA ASP A 771 16.84 11.51 1.63
C ASP A 771 17.61 10.73 0.54
N HIS A 772 17.28 9.45 0.43
CA HIS A 772 17.55 8.61 -0.73
C HIS A 772 16.82 9.20 -1.94
N LEU A 773 17.41 9.04 -3.13
CA LEU A 773 16.82 9.47 -4.39
C LEU A 773 16.88 8.32 -5.39
N GLU A 774 15.78 8.07 -6.09
CA GLU A 774 15.72 7.09 -7.18
C GLU A 774 14.69 7.45 -8.26
N GLU A 775 15.10 7.42 -9.53
CA GLU A 775 14.17 7.49 -10.66
C GLU A 775 14.60 6.54 -11.78
N GLN A 776 13.63 5.94 -12.48
CA GLN A 776 13.91 5.17 -13.68
C GLN A 776 14.03 6.10 -14.87
N LEU A 777 15.22 6.15 -15.46
CA LEU A 777 15.56 7.13 -16.47
C LEU A 777 14.87 6.82 -17.80
N PHE A 778 14.34 7.85 -18.45
CA PHE A 778 13.76 7.71 -19.79
C PHE A 778 14.84 7.42 -20.85
N PRO A 779 14.63 6.47 -21.78
CA PRO A 779 15.56 6.19 -22.87
C PRO A 779 15.67 7.36 -23.85
N LEU A 780 16.84 7.55 -24.45
CA LEU A 780 17.13 8.72 -25.32
C LEU A 780 16.14 8.92 -26.47
N HIS A 781 15.52 7.84 -26.97
CA HIS A 781 14.55 7.90 -28.06
C HIS A 781 13.21 8.54 -27.68
N SER A 782 12.94 8.67 -26.37
CA SER A 782 11.72 9.28 -25.82
C SER A 782 11.91 10.73 -25.36
N TRP A 783 13.14 11.26 -25.39
CA TRP A 783 13.47 12.62 -25.00
C TRP A 783 12.93 13.63 -26.03
N GLY A 784 12.19 14.64 -25.55
CA GLY A 784 11.67 15.74 -26.38
C GLY A 784 12.56 16.98 -26.35
N SER A 785 12.10 18.06 -26.98
CA SER A 785 12.76 19.38 -26.94
C SER A 785 11.88 20.50 -26.39
N HIS A 786 10.63 20.20 -26.03
CA HIS A 786 9.67 21.13 -25.44
C HIS A 786 9.12 20.57 -24.13
N TYR A 787 9.28 21.32 -23.04
CA TYR A 787 8.80 20.93 -21.71
C TYR A 787 8.05 22.10 -21.08
N TYR A 788 7.10 21.77 -20.20
CA TYR A 788 6.60 22.68 -19.18
C TYR A 788 6.93 22.08 -17.81
N ALA A 789 7.33 22.93 -16.88
CA ALA A 789 7.72 22.56 -15.53
C ALA A 789 7.08 23.51 -14.51
N ALA A 790 6.71 22.97 -13.35
CA ALA A 790 6.13 23.69 -12.24
C ALA A 790 6.52 22.99 -10.94
N ARG A 791 6.77 23.77 -9.88
CA ARG A 791 7.22 23.21 -8.60
C ARG A 791 6.20 22.26 -8.01
N THR A 792 6.64 21.38 -7.12
CA THR A 792 5.75 20.65 -6.23
C THR A 792 5.01 21.60 -5.30
N TYR A 793 3.80 21.22 -4.90
CA TYR A 793 3.05 21.90 -3.86
C TYR A 793 3.84 21.81 -2.55
N SER A 794 4.33 22.96 -2.12
CA SER A 794 5.03 23.13 -0.85
C SER A 794 4.54 24.40 -0.18
N LYS A 795 4.24 24.27 1.11
CA LYS A 795 3.87 25.34 2.05
C LYS A 795 5.07 26.22 2.43
N GLY A 796 6.28 25.81 2.04
CA GLY A 796 7.53 26.54 2.24
C GLY A 796 7.74 27.70 1.26
N SER A 797 8.86 28.43 1.46
CA SER A 797 9.21 29.60 0.64
C SER A 797 10.19 29.34 -0.49
N SER A 798 10.67 28.09 -0.64
CA SER A 798 11.59 27.65 -1.69
C SER A 798 10.87 27.29 -2.99
N GLY A 799 11.60 27.32 -4.10
CA GLY A 799 11.24 26.60 -5.32
C GLY A 799 11.82 25.18 -5.33
N ASP A 800 11.54 24.47 -6.42
CA ASP A 800 12.17 23.19 -6.72
C ASP A 800 13.43 23.42 -7.57
N PHE A 801 14.34 22.45 -7.55
CA PHE A 801 15.57 22.49 -8.33
C PHE A 801 15.40 21.72 -9.63
N TYR A 802 15.66 22.39 -10.75
CA TYR A 802 15.54 21.82 -12.09
C TYR A 802 16.90 21.62 -12.71
N ARG A 803 17.06 20.51 -13.41
CA ARG A 803 18.30 20.11 -14.07
C ARG A 803 18.05 19.76 -15.52
N ILE A 804 18.47 20.63 -16.42
CA ILE A 804 18.33 20.43 -17.87
C ILE A 804 19.62 19.82 -18.41
N LEU A 805 19.54 18.61 -18.95
CA LEU A 805 20.64 17.79 -19.47
C LEU A 805 20.52 17.64 -20.98
N ALA A 806 21.59 17.95 -21.72
CA ALA A 806 21.57 17.94 -23.19
C ALA A 806 22.05 16.62 -23.82
N GLN A 807 21.34 16.15 -24.85
CA GLN A 807 21.73 14.95 -25.60
C GLN A 807 22.86 15.25 -26.62
N LYS A 808 22.87 16.44 -27.24
CA LYS A 808 23.73 16.78 -28.38
C LYS A 808 24.55 18.04 -28.13
N ASP A 809 25.69 18.15 -28.82
CA ASP A 809 26.52 19.36 -28.77
C ASP A 809 25.79 20.59 -29.32
N GLY A 810 26.04 21.77 -28.75
CA GLY A 810 25.39 23.00 -29.20
C GLY A 810 23.87 23.04 -28.95
N THR A 811 23.38 22.31 -27.94
CA THR A 811 21.97 22.37 -27.51
C THR A 811 21.68 23.71 -26.86
N LYS A 812 21.03 24.60 -27.62
CA LYS A 812 20.57 25.91 -27.17
C LYS A 812 19.20 25.76 -26.51
N VAL A 813 19.13 26.14 -25.23
CA VAL A 813 17.93 26.12 -24.39
C VAL A 813 17.45 27.55 -24.15
N THR A 814 16.15 27.77 -24.19
CA THR A 814 15.47 29.03 -23.84
C THR A 814 14.33 28.75 -22.87
N ILE A 815 14.21 29.56 -21.82
CA ILE A 815 13.24 29.41 -20.73
C ILE A 815 12.35 30.66 -20.63
N VAL A 816 11.02 30.46 -20.58
CA VAL A 816 10.01 31.54 -20.55
C VAL A 816 8.83 31.16 -19.63
N PRO A 817 8.44 31.98 -18.63
CA PRO A 817 9.11 33.19 -18.15
C PRO A 817 10.55 32.95 -17.68
N ALA A 818 11.34 34.01 -17.57
CA ALA A 818 12.74 33.91 -17.15
C ALA A 818 12.85 33.63 -15.64
N VAL A 819 13.00 32.34 -15.28
CA VAL A 819 13.27 31.88 -13.89
C VAL A 819 14.76 31.66 -13.60
N VAL A 820 15.63 31.79 -14.61
CA VAL A 820 17.09 31.68 -14.49
C VAL A 820 17.77 32.75 -15.35
N ASP A 821 18.93 33.25 -14.92
CA ASP A 821 19.76 34.21 -15.66
C ASP A 821 21.11 33.58 -16.06
N PRO A 822 21.50 33.60 -17.36
CA PRO A 822 20.69 33.99 -18.51
C PRO A 822 19.56 32.97 -18.78
N SER A 823 18.39 33.46 -19.20
CA SER A 823 17.25 32.61 -19.59
C SER A 823 17.41 31.94 -20.96
N THR A 824 18.57 32.12 -21.60
CA THR A 824 18.97 31.40 -22.80
C THR A 824 20.46 31.08 -22.71
N PHE A 825 20.79 29.80 -22.89
CA PHE A 825 22.15 29.29 -22.77
C PHE A 825 22.36 28.11 -23.73
N THR A 826 23.60 27.65 -23.86
CA THR A 826 23.97 26.51 -24.70
C THR A 826 24.67 25.46 -23.83
N LEU A 827 24.34 24.19 -24.05
CA LEU A 827 24.95 23.02 -23.44
C LEU A 827 25.53 22.11 -24.52
N ASN A 828 26.61 21.41 -24.20
CA ASN A 828 27.14 20.31 -25.01
C ASN A 828 26.58 18.95 -24.57
N ALA A 829 26.85 17.88 -25.33
CA ALA A 829 26.34 16.55 -25.01
C ALA A 829 26.82 16.08 -23.61
N GLY A 830 25.88 15.72 -22.74
CA GLY A 830 26.15 15.33 -21.36
C GLY A 830 26.38 16.50 -20.38
N GLU A 831 26.46 17.74 -20.85
CA GLU A 831 26.43 18.91 -19.97
C GLU A 831 25.00 19.19 -19.48
N PHE A 832 24.90 19.77 -18.27
CA PHE A 832 23.63 20.18 -17.70
C PHE A 832 23.69 21.57 -17.07
N LYS A 833 22.51 22.19 -16.89
CA LYS A 833 22.33 23.42 -16.12
C LYS A 833 21.32 23.17 -15.00
N GLN A 834 21.70 23.51 -13.77
CA GLN A 834 20.82 23.50 -12.60
C GLN A 834 20.41 24.92 -12.16
N PHE A 835 19.17 25.07 -11.67
CA PHE A 835 18.62 26.30 -11.08
C PHE A 835 17.41 25.99 -10.18
N GLU A 836 17.09 26.88 -9.22
CA GLU A 836 15.82 26.87 -8.46
C GLU A 836 14.75 27.62 -9.26
N ALA A 837 13.50 27.14 -9.28
CA ALA A 837 12.36 27.89 -9.80
C ALA A 837 11.08 27.69 -8.96
N ARG A 838 10.33 28.78 -8.77
CA ARG A 838 9.13 28.84 -7.92
C ARG A 838 7.83 28.89 -8.71
N ASP A 839 7.85 29.64 -9.81
CA ASP A 839 6.73 29.77 -10.74
C ASP A 839 6.88 28.78 -11.89
N GLY A 840 5.77 28.38 -12.52
CA GLY A 840 5.80 27.53 -13.70
C GLY A 840 6.41 28.20 -14.94
N PHE A 841 7.13 27.43 -15.74
CA PHE A 841 7.87 27.90 -16.91
C PHE A 841 7.87 26.89 -18.07
N GLU A 842 8.08 27.42 -19.27
CA GLU A 842 8.29 26.69 -20.52
C GLU A 842 9.79 26.58 -20.80
N ILE A 843 10.23 25.39 -21.24
CA ILE A 843 11.57 25.13 -21.74
C ILE A 843 11.47 24.76 -23.22
N LYS A 844 12.24 25.43 -24.07
CA LYS A 844 12.37 25.10 -25.50
C LYS A 844 13.84 24.94 -25.86
N ALA A 845 14.17 23.84 -26.53
CA ALA A 845 15.50 23.54 -27.05
C ALA A 845 15.50 23.29 -28.56
N ASN A 846 16.65 23.46 -29.21
CA ASN A 846 16.83 23.08 -30.62
C ASN A 846 17.17 21.58 -30.81
N HIS A 847 17.54 20.89 -29.73
CA HIS A 847 17.91 19.48 -29.68
C HIS A 847 17.29 18.80 -28.45
N PRO A 848 17.19 17.46 -28.44
CA PRO A 848 16.59 16.75 -27.32
C PRO A 848 17.33 16.98 -26.00
N ILE A 849 16.55 17.15 -24.94
CA ILE A 849 17.01 17.33 -23.56
C ILE A 849 16.24 16.38 -22.65
N SER A 850 16.78 16.12 -21.46
CA SER A 850 16.03 15.58 -20.32
C SER A 850 16.02 16.62 -19.21
N VAL A 851 14.94 16.66 -18.43
CA VAL A 851 14.74 17.68 -17.40
C VAL A 851 14.31 17.00 -16.11
N GLY A 852 15.24 16.88 -15.15
CA GLY A 852 14.97 16.40 -13.81
C GLY A 852 14.47 17.52 -12.91
N GLN A 853 13.57 17.17 -11.98
CA GLN A 853 13.04 18.01 -10.93
C GLN A 853 13.37 17.38 -9.58
N PHE A 854 13.91 18.18 -8.68
CA PHE A 854 14.33 17.76 -7.35
C PHE A 854 13.63 18.65 -6.32
N MET A 855 12.90 18.02 -5.40
CA MET A 855 12.33 18.73 -4.25
C MET A 855 13.48 19.21 -3.34
N PRO A 856 13.34 20.36 -2.65
CA PRO A 856 14.30 20.80 -1.64
C PRO A 856 14.21 19.94 -0.36
N SER A 857 15.26 19.97 0.47
CA SER A 857 15.18 19.45 1.84
C SER A 857 14.28 20.31 2.72
N ASN A 858 13.66 19.73 3.75
CA ASN A 858 12.76 20.46 4.64
C ASN A 858 13.46 21.67 5.31
N TYR A 859 14.76 21.51 5.60
CA TYR A 859 15.61 22.52 6.21
C TYR A 859 15.80 23.74 5.30
N TYR A 860 16.02 23.52 4.00
CA TYR A 860 16.11 24.60 3.02
C TYR A 860 14.75 25.25 2.77
N ALA A 861 13.71 24.43 2.61
CA ALA A 861 12.34 24.88 2.40
C ALA A 861 11.76 25.65 3.60
N LYS A 862 12.32 25.40 4.79
CA LYS A 862 11.84 25.83 6.12
C LYS A 862 10.46 25.27 6.43
N THR A 863 10.27 23.99 6.09
CA THR A 863 9.06 23.20 6.36
C THR A 863 9.34 22.16 7.45
N SER A 864 8.29 21.64 8.07
CA SER A 864 8.37 20.42 8.91
C SER A 864 8.27 19.13 8.08
N ASN A 865 7.83 19.25 6.83
CA ASN A 865 7.45 18.14 5.97
C ASN A 865 8.34 18.09 4.70
N GLY A 866 8.75 16.87 4.32
CA GLY A 866 9.43 16.51 3.07
C GLY A 866 10.93 16.81 2.99
N ASP A 867 11.77 15.79 3.13
CA ASP A 867 13.16 15.77 2.60
C ASP A 867 13.15 15.39 1.10
N PRO A 868 14.26 15.57 0.35
CA PRO A 868 14.16 15.74 -1.10
C PRO A 868 13.82 14.44 -1.84
N SER A 869 13.04 14.55 -2.92
CA SER A 869 12.74 13.47 -3.88
C SER A 869 13.16 13.89 -5.29
N PHE A 870 13.43 12.91 -6.16
CA PHE A 870 13.84 13.09 -7.56
C PHE A 870 12.78 12.52 -8.51
N LEU A 871 12.24 13.38 -9.38
CA LEU A 871 11.32 12.97 -10.44
C LEU A 871 11.77 13.51 -11.81
N LEU A 872 11.50 12.77 -12.89
CA LEU A 872 11.71 13.25 -14.25
C LEU A 872 10.49 14.03 -14.78
N THR A 873 10.73 15.24 -15.30
CA THR A 873 9.66 15.97 -15.99
C THR A 873 9.42 15.37 -17.39
N VAL A 874 8.16 15.37 -17.82
CA VAL A 874 7.71 14.73 -19.06
C VAL A 874 7.76 15.73 -20.22
N PRO A 875 8.32 15.37 -21.40
CA PRO A 875 8.25 16.22 -22.58
C PRO A 875 6.80 16.38 -23.07
N VAL A 876 6.47 17.54 -23.63
CA VAL A 876 5.10 17.82 -24.14
C VAL A 876 4.71 16.82 -25.24
N GLU A 877 5.68 16.36 -26.01
CA GLU A 877 5.51 15.33 -27.05
C GLU A 877 5.12 13.93 -26.51
N GLN A 878 5.17 13.72 -25.18
CA GLN A 878 4.83 12.47 -24.49
C GLN A 878 3.60 12.60 -23.55
N TYR A 879 2.96 13.78 -23.49
CA TYR A 879 1.76 14.04 -22.70
C TYR A 879 0.58 13.16 -23.16
N ARG A 880 -0.32 12.81 -22.23
CA ARG A 880 -1.45 11.91 -22.49
C ARG A 880 -2.79 12.53 -22.11
N LYS A 881 -3.86 11.87 -22.56
CA LYS A 881 -5.25 12.20 -22.26
C LYS A 881 -5.91 11.30 -21.22
N ASP A 882 -5.29 10.16 -20.91
CA ASP A 882 -5.81 9.17 -19.98
C ASP A 882 -4.65 8.62 -19.14
N TYR A 883 -4.85 8.70 -17.83
CA TYR A 883 -3.88 8.41 -16.79
C TYR A 883 -4.53 7.57 -15.70
N ALA A 884 -3.91 6.45 -15.32
CA ALA A 884 -4.32 5.61 -14.21
C ALA A 884 -3.11 5.35 -13.31
N PHE A 885 -3.19 5.77 -12.05
CA PHE A 885 -2.06 5.79 -11.12
C PHE A 885 -2.56 5.68 -9.68
N SER A 886 -1.64 5.51 -8.72
CA SER A 886 -2.00 5.22 -7.34
C SER A 886 -1.07 5.88 -6.34
N VAL A 887 -1.62 6.40 -5.24
CA VAL A 887 -0.84 7.08 -4.19
C VAL A 887 -1.00 6.38 -2.82
N PRO A 888 0.07 6.34 -2.01
CA PRO A 888 0.11 5.57 -0.76
C PRO A 888 -0.78 6.10 0.37
N GLU A 889 -1.37 5.17 1.10
CA GLU A 889 -2.07 5.39 2.38
C GLU A 889 -1.11 5.74 3.53
N SER A 890 0.15 5.32 3.45
CA SER A 890 1.10 5.56 4.54
C SER A 890 1.50 7.03 4.72
N TYR A 891 1.27 7.87 3.70
CA TYR A 891 1.61 9.28 3.61
C TYR A 891 0.42 10.18 3.97
N SER A 892 0.68 11.25 4.74
CA SER A 892 -0.36 12.15 5.26
C SER A 892 -0.73 13.28 4.29
N GLU A 893 0.14 13.60 3.35
CA GLU A 893 -0.08 14.61 2.32
C GLU A 893 0.31 13.99 0.97
N ASN A 894 -0.64 13.82 0.05
CA ASN A 894 -0.40 13.33 -1.30
C ASN A 894 -0.95 14.35 -2.30
N TYR A 895 -0.21 14.65 -3.36
CA TYR A 895 -0.55 15.69 -4.33
C TYR A 895 -0.29 15.22 -5.76
N VAL A 896 -1.07 15.78 -6.69
CA VAL A 896 -0.77 15.78 -8.13
C VAL A 896 -0.58 17.21 -8.63
N THR A 897 0.53 17.45 -9.33
CA THR A 897 0.71 18.63 -10.17
C THR A 897 0.16 18.34 -11.56
N PHE A 898 -0.78 19.18 -11.99
CA PHE A 898 -1.28 19.23 -13.35
C PHE A 898 -0.53 20.30 -14.15
N ILE A 899 -0.17 20.01 -15.39
CA ILE A 899 0.25 20.99 -16.39
C ILE A 899 -0.53 20.76 -17.67
N ALA A 900 -1.37 21.72 -18.07
CA ALA A 900 -2.38 21.52 -19.11
C ALA A 900 -2.66 22.80 -19.93
N PRO A 901 -3.12 22.68 -21.20
CA PRO A 901 -3.70 23.80 -21.94
C PRO A 901 -4.94 24.34 -21.23
N LYS A 902 -5.12 25.66 -21.16
CA LYS A 902 -6.34 26.28 -20.59
C LYS A 902 -7.63 26.00 -21.37
N SER A 903 -7.53 25.43 -22.57
CA SER A 903 -8.66 24.93 -23.36
C SER A 903 -9.06 23.48 -23.05
N SER A 904 -8.24 22.74 -22.28
CA SER A 904 -8.53 21.36 -21.91
C SER A 904 -9.59 21.30 -20.81
N GLU A 905 -10.62 20.48 -21.00
CA GLU A 905 -11.43 19.99 -19.89
C GLU A 905 -10.67 18.81 -19.27
N VAL A 906 -10.42 18.87 -17.97
CA VAL A 906 -9.69 17.86 -17.21
C VAL A 906 -10.61 17.31 -16.13
N ARG A 907 -10.62 15.98 -15.97
CA ARG A 907 -11.38 15.28 -14.94
C ARG A 907 -10.47 14.39 -14.11
N LEU A 908 -10.57 14.49 -12.80
CA LEU A 908 -9.94 13.60 -11.81
C LEU A 908 -11.06 12.78 -11.16
N ASP A 909 -11.00 11.46 -11.30
CA ASP A 909 -12.00 10.52 -10.78
C ASP A 909 -13.44 10.88 -11.21
N GLY A 910 -13.58 11.34 -12.46
CA GLY A 910 -14.83 11.81 -13.06
C GLY A 910 -15.18 13.27 -12.77
N ASN A 911 -14.66 13.84 -11.67
CA ASN A 911 -14.91 15.21 -11.22
C ASN A 911 -14.11 16.23 -12.03
N VAL A 912 -14.73 17.36 -12.40
CA VAL A 912 -14.07 18.42 -13.18
C VAL A 912 -12.98 19.10 -12.34
N VAL A 913 -11.80 19.27 -12.93
CA VAL A 913 -10.69 20.03 -12.36
C VAL A 913 -10.77 21.46 -12.89
N GLU A 914 -11.23 22.38 -12.05
CA GLU A 914 -11.41 23.80 -12.43
C GLU A 914 -10.08 24.49 -12.81
N MET A 915 -9.86 24.61 -14.12
CA MET A 915 -8.68 25.23 -14.74
C MET A 915 -8.57 26.75 -14.47
N THR A 916 -9.59 27.37 -13.88
CA THR A 916 -9.58 28.76 -13.42
C THR A 916 -8.64 28.99 -12.24
N ASP A 917 -8.43 27.97 -11.40
CA ASP A 917 -7.58 28.05 -10.21
C ASP A 917 -6.09 27.93 -10.56
N PHE A 918 -5.79 27.57 -11.82
CA PHE A 918 -4.45 27.27 -12.28
C PHE A 918 -3.71 28.54 -12.68
N THR A 919 -2.43 28.60 -12.28
CA THR A 919 -1.55 29.73 -12.57
C THR A 919 -1.03 29.64 -13.99
N ASP A 920 -1.14 30.73 -14.76
CA ASP A 920 -0.68 30.79 -16.15
C ASP A 920 0.85 30.66 -16.25
N ILE A 921 1.31 29.78 -17.15
CA ILE A 921 2.73 29.70 -17.54
C ILE A 921 3.02 30.84 -18.53
N GLY A 922 3.19 32.04 -17.97
CA GLY A 922 3.49 33.25 -18.74
C GLY A 922 2.37 33.64 -19.72
N LYS A 923 2.63 33.44 -21.02
CA LYS A 923 1.67 33.72 -22.12
C LYS A 923 1.57 32.56 -23.11
N THR A 924 1.84 31.34 -22.63
CA THR A 924 1.95 30.14 -23.48
C THR A 924 0.60 29.52 -23.83
N GLY A 925 -0.45 29.82 -23.06
CA GLY A 925 -1.74 29.13 -23.13
C GLY A 925 -1.83 27.89 -22.24
N TYR A 926 -0.71 27.47 -21.64
CA TYR A 926 -0.66 26.46 -20.59
C TYR A 926 -0.76 27.10 -19.21
N ALA A 927 -1.34 26.35 -18.28
CA ALA A 927 -1.37 26.68 -16.86
C ALA A 927 -1.02 25.45 -16.02
N TYR A 928 -0.60 25.70 -14.77
CA TYR A 928 -0.29 24.65 -13.80
C TYR A 928 -1.09 24.83 -12.52
N GLY A 929 -1.37 23.73 -11.84
CA GLY A 929 -2.10 23.72 -10.58
C GLY A 929 -1.97 22.38 -9.87
N TYR A 930 -2.55 22.32 -8.68
CA TYR A 930 -2.40 21.18 -7.77
C TYR A 930 -3.77 20.70 -7.31
N ARG A 931 -3.87 19.39 -7.05
CA ARG A 931 -4.94 18.80 -6.23
C ARG A 931 -4.34 17.88 -5.21
N GLU A 932 -4.88 17.92 -4.00
CA GLU A 932 -4.61 16.93 -2.97
C GLU A 932 -5.34 15.63 -3.33
N LEU A 933 -4.72 14.49 -3.02
CA LEU A 933 -5.24 13.16 -3.32
C LEU A 933 -5.47 12.40 -2.03
N LYS A 934 -6.60 11.69 -1.97
CA LYS A 934 -6.77 10.59 -1.01
C LYS A 934 -5.85 9.45 -1.40
N SER A 935 -5.62 8.49 -0.52
CA SER A 935 -4.89 7.27 -0.88
C SER A 935 -5.73 6.32 -1.73
N GLY A 936 -5.07 5.55 -2.61
CA GLY A 936 -5.72 4.59 -3.49
C GLY A 936 -5.47 4.87 -4.98
N THR A 937 -6.33 4.31 -5.83
CA THR A 937 -6.28 4.45 -7.30
C THR A 937 -6.97 5.74 -7.73
N HIS A 938 -6.37 6.43 -8.70
CA HIS A 938 -6.93 7.60 -9.37
C HIS A 938 -6.91 7.45 -10.89
N ARG A 939 -7.89 8.07 -11.55
CA ARG A 939 -7.91 8.21 -13.01
C ARG A 939 -8.08 9.67 -13.42
N VAL A 940 -7.19 10.16 -14.28
CA VAL A 940 -7.31 11.49 -14.89
C VAL A 940 -7.58 11.35 -16.38
N VAL A 941 -8.66 11.98 -16.85
CA VAL A 941 -9.06 12.03 -18.25
C VAL A 941 -9.12 13.49 -18.71
N ALA A 942 -8.60 13.80 -19.90
CA ALA A 942 -8.53 15.15 -20.45
C ALA A 942 -8.88 15.23 -21.94
N THR A 943 -9.45 16.35 -22.39
CA THR A 943 -9.80 16.55 -23.81
C THR A 943 -8.57 16.83 -24.68
N GLU A 944 -7.53 17.44 -24.12
CA GLU A 944 -6.20 17.63 -24.73
C GLU A 944 -5.10 16.90 -23.93
N PRO A 945 -3.91 16.61 -24.52
CA PRO A 945 -2.82 15.99 -23.78
C PRO A 945 -2.27 16.92 -22.68
N ILE A 946 -2.06 16.35 -21.49
CA ILE A 946 -1.56 17.07 -20.29
C ILE A 946 -0.37 16.32 -19.67
N GLY A 947 0.39 16.99 -18.81
CA GLY A 947 1.47 16.40 -18.01
C GLY A 947 1.07 16.31 -16.53
N LEU A 948 1.36 15.18 -15.88
CA LEU A 948 1.01 14.91 -14.48
C LEU A 948 2.22 14.39 -13.68
N TYR A 949 2.38 14.88 -12.45
CA TYR A 949 3.41 14.45 -11.50
C TYR A 949 2.77 14.16 -10.15
N GLY A 950 3.01 12.98 -9.58
CA GLY A 950 2.50 12.55 -8.28
C GLY A 950 3.61 12.57 -7.24
N TYR A 951 3.34 13.11 -6.05
CA TYR A 951 4.30 13.22 -4.96
C TYR A 951 3.57 13.32 -3.63
N GLY A 952 4.27 13.06 -2.53
CA GLY A 952 3.69 13.16 -1.20
C GLY A 952 4.74 13.28 -0.11
N SER A 953 4.30 13.61 1.10
CA SER A 953 5.19 13.70 2.27
C SER A 953 4.49 13.36 3.59
N LYS A 954 5.30 12.93 4.57
CA LYS A 954 4.86 12.70 5.95
C LYS A 954 6.05 12.84 6.89
N GLY A 955 6.03 13.88 7.72
CA GLY A 955 7.22 14.26 8.47
C GLY A 955 8.39 14.44 7.51
N ILE A 956 9.55 13.88 7.84
CA ILE A 956 10.74 14.07 7.02
C ILE A 956 10.79 13.22 5.74
N SER A 957 9.93 12.21 5.55
CA SER A 957 9.97 11.35 4.37
C SER A 957 9.11 11.91 3.22
N SER A 958 9.57 11.79 1.98
CA SER A 958 8.78 12.14 0.78
C SER A 958 8.72 10.99 -0.26
N TYR A 959 8.09 11.25 -1.40
CA TYR A 959 8.22 10.50 -2.65
C TYR A 959 7.79 11.40 -3.80
N GLY A 960 8.23 11.10 -5.02
CA GLY A 960 7.81 11.82 -6.22
C GLY A 960 8.09 11.02 -7.49
N TYR A 961 7.18 11.07 -8.47
CA TYR A 961 7.35 10.39 -9.76
C TYR A 961 6.47 11.04 -10.86
N PRO A 962 6.83 10.94 -12.15
CA PRO A 962 5.94 11.24 -13.26
C PRO A 962 4.83 10.20 -13.32
N ILE A 963 3.56 10.64 -13.26
CA ILE A 963 2.41 9.74 -13.15
C ILE A 963 2.31 8.76 -14.33
N GLY A 964 2.72 9.20 -15.53
CA GLY A 964 2.84 8.39 -16.73
C GLY A 964 3.22 9.21 -17.95
N LEU A 965 3.51 8.55 -19.07
CA LEU A 965 3.79 9.17 -20.36
C LEU A 965 3.73 8.16 -21.52
N ASP A 966 3.69 8.66 -22.75
CA ASP A 966 3.59 7.83 -23.95
C ASP A 966 4.86 7.02 -24.28
N LEU A 967 6.06 7.44 -23.85
CA LEU A 967 7.34 6.78 -24.18
C LEU A 967 7.54 6.48 -25.69
N LYS A 968 6.87 7.23 -26.57
CA LYS A 968 6.95 7.09 -28.02
C LYS A 968 8.35 7.42 -28.52
N VAL A 969 8.73 6.81 -29.64
CA VAL A 969 9.97 7.13 -30.35
C VAL A 969 9.79 8.48 -31.06
N ILE A 970 10.12 9.57 -30.37
CA ILE A 970 10.07 10.94 -30.89
C ILE A 970 11.45 11.45 -31.32
N ASN A 971 12.51 10.83 -30.82
CA ASN A 971 13.90 11.11 -31.14
C ASN A 971 14.53 9.89 -31.82
N LEU A 972 14.63 9.93 -33.14
CA LEU A 972 15.43 8.99 -33.91
C LEU A 972 16.87 9.54 -34.00
N ASN A 973 17.84 8.75 -33.54
CA ASN A 973 19.26 9.11 -33.54
C ASN A 973 19.83 9.32 -34.95
#